data_AF-A0A2H3IGE5-F1
#
_entry.id   AF-A0A2H3IGE5-F1
#
_cell.length_a   1.000
_cell.length_b   1.000
_cell.length_c   1.000
_cell.angle_alpha   90.00
_cell.angle_beta   90.00
_cell.angle_gamma   90.00
#
_symmetry.space_group_name_H-M   'P 1'
#
loop_
_entity.id
_entity.type
_entity.pdbx_description
1 polymer ?
#
loop_
_entity_poly.entity_id
_entity_poly.type
_entity_poly.pdbx_seq_one_letter_code
_entity_poly.pdbx_strand_id
1 'polypeptide(L)'
;MAKRKRAEIATNGQTGQDQPRKAVKSATATSELPENDPGAVTIQVVTGSYQSVLHGFTVTLPAEPPSDKKKEDAPSTLRFADTFLFQAHTSAIRTLALSPPTNTDSSQPQTAILATGGSDERINLYSISMAPPMVSERYPSVSTLAGNKILENPKNREIGTLLHHSSSITTLYFPSKSKLLSAAEDNTISVTRIRDWNVVSTVKAPQPKAQGRPTGDTAPPGSVPCGINDFAVHPSMKLMISVGRGERCMRLWNLMTGKKAGVLNFDKELLQSVKENKRSTGEGRGIVWDNAGEEFAIAFEWGVVVFGIDSTPRCKAIPSPTTKVQRVKYADFSKDKDGSKELLTISTDDGRVLFYSTKETSASSDSSTIPDAQLVSQVGGKASGIPGRIKGFEILDMSNFDKWKGTYLLVTSGSDGVIRIWSLKIKENTSEGLSSTLLGSYETGNRITCMVAFVMQKPQDLEAINESDLGSDEEEEAAPEESSDSDQDYQSPQYLLLTTNTTDLIPVNNLRYRIYQKKQKSTSILTDASFAIMATNGDFSDEDSQPGSPLMGHEHEDDIEEQEPLDHEEDLEKPLKSALKNKDAEHPVYEYKRPELPEQPDPNTVDFSTFTPLTPEIIARQATINIGTIGHVAHGKSTVVKAISEVHTIRFKNEQERNITIKLGYANAKIYKCDNVECPRPTCYKSYKSEKEVDPPCEREGCGGTYRLLRHVSFVDCPGHDILMSTMLSGAAVMDAALLLIAGNETCPQPQTSEHLAAIEIMKLSHIIILQNKVDLMREDAALSHYQSILKFIRGTVADGSPIIPISAQLKYNIDAVNEHLVSHIPVPIRDFTAAPHMIIIRSFDVNKPGAGIEELNGGVAGGSILTGVLKLDDEIEIRPGIVTRDENGKVQCRPIFSKVVSLYAERNDLKFAVPGGLIGVGTRIDPTLCRADRLLGFVLGLRGKLPAIYTELEVNYFLLRRLLGVKSADGKQAKVAKLSKNEVLMVNIGSTATGAKVVGVKADAAKLVLTNPACTEIGEKIAISRRIEKHWRLIGWANIVAGNTLEPVQD
;
A
#
# COMPACT_ATOMS: atom_id res chain seq x y z
N MET A 1 59.97 -21.62 34.33
CA MET A 1 60.43 -21.71 35.75
C MET A 1 59.41 -20.99 36.65
N ALA A 2 59.54 -21.06 37.98
CA ALA A 2 58.53 -20.53 38.92
C ALA A 2 59.14 -19.65 40.02
N LYS A 3 58.28 -18.89 40.72
CA LYS A 3 58.53 -18.09 41.96
C LYS A 3 59.28 -16.76 41.77
N ARG A 4 59.08 -15.70 42.57
CA ARG A 4 57.97 -15.22 43.47
C ARG A 4 58.38 -13.86 44.09
N LYS A 5 57.42 -12.95 44.35
CA LYS A 5 57.21 -12.12 45.58
C LYS A 5 56.10 -11.06 45.27
N ARG A 6 55.02 -10.97 46.07
CA ARG A 6 54.83 -10.12 47.29
C ARG A 6 54.93 -8.61 46.99
N ALA A 7 54.17 -7.68 47.55
CA ALA A 7 53.05 -7.67 48.52
C ALA A 7 52.68 -6.18 48.74
N GLU A 8 51.40 -5.76 48.81
CA GLU A 8 50.56 -5.65 50.04
C GLU A 8 51.21 -4.69 51.09
N ILE A 9 50.68 -3.55 51.60
CA ILE A 9 49.38 -2.78 51.62
C ILE A 9 49.75 -1.28 51.99
N ALA A 10 49.02 -0.18 51.65
CA ALA A 10 48.14 0.60 52.58
C ALA A 10 47.54 1.94 52.03
N THR A 11 46.24 2.18 52.33
CA THR A 11 45.52 3.43 52.78
C THR A 11 45.91 4.86 52.33
N ASN A 12 45.00 5.85 52.19
CA ASN A 12 43.52 5.94 52.17
C ASN A 12 43.07 7.34 51.68
N GLY A 13 41.87 7.48 51.10
CA GLY A 13 41.26 8.78 50.75
C GLY A 13 39.76 8.72 50.41
N GLN A 14 38.95 9.56 51.07
CA GLN A 14 37.48 9.72 50.96
C GLN A 14 37.07 10.48 49.66
N THR A 15 35.84 10.59 49.13
CA THR A 15 34.49 9.94 49.18
C THR A 15 33.67 10.60 48.03
N GLY A 16 32.55 10.10 47.47
CA GLY A 16 31.72 8.90 47.69
C GLY A 16 31.02 8.50 46.37
N GLN A 17 30.36 7.33 46.27
CA GLN A 17 28.89 7.13 46.39
C GLN A 17 28.05 7.68 45.22
N ASP A 18 27.01 6.99 44.71
CA ASP A 18 26.22 5.91 45.35
C ASP A 18 25.87 4.71 44.42
N GLN A 19 25.26 3.65 44.98
CA GLN A 19 25.10 2.32 44.38
C GLN A 19 23.71 2.04 43.74
N PRO A 20 23.62 1.16 42.72
CA PRO A 20 22.34 0.56 42.32
C PRO A 20 21.82 -0.39 43.41
N ARG A 21 20.55 -0.24 43.81
CA ARG A 21 19.96 -1.00 44.92
C ARG A 21 19.40 -2.37 44.50
N LYS A 22 19.93 -3.40 45.16
CA LYS A 22 19.36 -4.73 45.48
C LYS A 22 18.02 -5.12 44.82
N ALA A 23 18.03 -6.24 44.10
CA ALA A 23 16.81 -6.95 43.72
C ALA A 23 16.01 -7.39 44.98
N VAL A 24 14.69 -7.18 44.93
CA VAL A 24 13.73 -7.63 45.96
C VAL A 24 13.12 -8.97 45.52
N LYS A 25 12.99 -9.91 46.45
CA LYS A 25 12.26 -11.16 46.21
C LYS A 25 10.76 -10.86 46.15
N SER A 26 10.11 -11.10 45.01
CA SER A 26 8.66 -11.31 44.98
C SER A 26 8.32 -12.67 45.61
N ALA A 27 7.24 -12.73 46.38
CA ALA A 27 6.85 -13.94 47.11
C ALA A 27 6.10 -14.92 46.18
N THR A 28 6.34 -16.22 46.37
CA THR A 28 5.58 -17.28 45.71
C THR A 28 4.14 -17.30 46.23
N ALA A 29 3.17 -16.97 45.37
CA ALA A 29 1.75 -17.11 45.64
C ALA A 29 1.12 -18.05 44.61
N THR A 30 1.06 -19.34 44.93
CA THR A 30 0.26 -20.31 44.18
C THR A 30 -1.21 -19.87 44.23
N SER A 31 -1.82 -19.64 43.08
CA SER A 31 -3.27 -19.50 42.95
C SER A 31 -3.77 -20.56 41.98
N GLU A 32 -4.55 -21.48 42.52
CA GLU A 32 -5.21 -22.55 41.77
C GLU A 32 -6.36 -21.98 40.92
N LEU A 33 -6.83 -22.75 39.94
CA LEU A 33 -7.94 -22.34 39.07
C LEU A 33 -9.27 -22.36 39.84
N PRO A 34 -10.08 -21.28 39.77
CA PRO A 34 -11.52 -21.36 39.91
C PRO A 34 -12.18 -21.47 38.53
N GLU A 35 -13.37 -22.06 38.51
CA GLU A 35 -14.20 -22.26 37.33
C GLU A 35 -14.78 -20.94 36.76
N ASN A 36 -15.57 -21.02 35.68
CA ASN A 36 -16.24 -19.86 35.09
C ASN A 36 -17.21 -19.20 36.08
N ASP A 37 -16.87 -18.01 36.60
CA ASP A 37 -17.79 -17.15 37.35
C ASP A 37 -18.97 -16.72 36.43
N PRO A 38 -20.22 -17.20 36.61
CA PRO A 38 -21.32 -16.97 35.68
C PRO A 38 -21.87 -15.53 35.69
N GLY A 39 -21.33 -14.67 36.55
CA GLY A 39 -21.62 -13.25 36.68
C GLY A 39 -20.45 -12.31 36.37
N ALA A 40 -19.29 -12.81 35.92
CA ALA A 40 -18.16 -11.96 35.56
C ALA A 40 -18.40 -11.26 34.20
N VAL A 41 -18.09 -9.96 34.11
CA VAL A 41 -18.21 -9.20 32.85
C VAL A 41 -16.84 -9.07 32.21
N THR A 42 -16.74 -9.43 30.92
CA THR A 42 -15.49 -9.27 30.16
C THR A 42 -15.61 -8.13 29.15
N ILE A 43 -14.60 -7.27 29.11
CA ILE A 43 -14.46 -6.15 28.19
C ILE A 43 -13.28 -6.46 27.28
N GLN A 44 -13.42 -6.22 25.98
CA GLN A 44 -12.29 -6.23 25.05
C GLN A 44 -11.81 -4.81 24.80
N VAL A 45 -10.49 -4.62 24.87
CA VAL A 45 -9.81 -3.37 24.55
C VAL A 45 -8.85 -3.65 23.40
N VAL A 46 -8.94 -2.85 22.34
CA VAL A 46 -8.06 -2.94 21.18
C VAL A 46 -7.33 -1.60 21.02
N THR A 47 -6.00 -1.64 20.99
CA THR A 47 -5.16 -0.45 20.82
C THR A 47 -4.32 -0.53 19.57
N GLY A 48 -4.18 0.62 18.90
CA GLY A 48 -3.24 0.82 17.81
C GLY A 48 -2.01 1.56 18.33
N SER A 49 -0.83 1.13 17.89
CA SER A 49 0.45 1.70 18.32
C SER A 49 1.19 2.45 17.22
N TYR A 50 2.14 3.28 17.65
CA TYR A 50 3.12 3.91 16.77
C TYR A 50 4.07 2.90 16.14
N GLN A 51 4.35 1.78 16.83
CA GLN A 51 5.16 0.66 16.33
C GLN A 51 4.42 -0.25 15.31
N SER A 52 3.32 0.22 14.69
CA SER A 52 2.50 -0.52 13.72
C SER A 52 1.75 -1.78 14.23
N VAL A 53 1.90 -2.09 15.53
CA VAL A 53 1.24 -3.22 16.19
C VAL A 53 -0.18 -2.84 16.60
N LEU A 54 -1.12 -3.75 16.34
CA LEU A 54 -2.49 -3.78 16.83
C LEU A 54 -2.60 -4.82 17.95
N HIS A 55 -2.92 -4.38 19.16
CA HIS A 55 -2.91 -5.20 20.37
C HIS A 55 -4.32 -5.29 20.95
N GLY A 56 -4.89 -6.49 20.98
CA GLY A 56 -6.20 -6.76 21.56
C GLY A 56 -6.10 -7.62 22.81
N PHE A 57 -6.61 -7.13 23.94
CA PHE A 57 -6.64 -7.84 25.21
C PHE A 57 -8.01 -7.73 25.88
N THR A 58 -8.31 -8.69 26.74
CA THR A 58 -9.54 -8.74 27.54
C THR A 58 -9.28 -8.38 28.99
N VAL A 59 -10.29 -7.76 29.60
CA VAL A 59 -10.34 -7.40 31.02
C VAL A 59 -11.58 -8.04 31.61
N THR A 60 -11.42 -8.99 32.51
CA THR A 60 -12.53 -9.61 33.24
C THR A 60 -12.69 -8.93 34.60
N LEU A 61 -13.88 -8.37 34.80
CA LEU A 61 -14.34 -7.72 36.02
C LEU A 61 -14.95 -8.75 36.98
N PRO A 62 -14.76 -8.61 38.30
CA PRO A 62 -15.46 -9.43 39.29
C PRO A 62 -16.98 -9.19 39.23
N ALA A 63 -17.75 -10.19 39.67
CA ALA A 63 -19.21 -10.15 39.64
C ALA A 63 -19.83 -9.08 40.57
N GLU A 64 -19.05 -8.45 41.46
CA GLU A 64 -19.51 -7.36 42.34
C GLU A 64 -18.58 -6.14 42.24
N PRO A 65 -19.14 -4.92 42.16
CA PRO A 65 -18.33 -3.70 42.12
C PRO A 65 -17.68 -3.42 43.49
N PRO A 66 -16.48 -2.84 43.54
CA PRO A 66 -15.81 -2.53 44.81
C PRO A 66 -16.62 -1.52 45.64
N SER A 67 -16.76 -1.84 46.93
CA SER A 67 -17.49 -1.02 47.90
C SER A 67 -16.55 -0.06 48.63
N ASP A 68 -16.94 1.21 48.71
CA ASP A 68 -16.13 2.32 49.19
C ASP A 68 -15.82 2.31 50.72
N LYS A 69 -16.03 1.16 51.39
CA LYS A 69 -15.89 0.96 52.85
C LYS A 69 -14.76 0.02 53.28
N LYS A 70 -14.02 -0.59 52.35
CA LYS A 70 -12.76 -1.30 52.66
C LYS A 70 -11.56 -0.55 52.08
N LYS A 71 -11.02 0.38 52.88
CA LYS A 71 -9.62 0.78 52.77
C LYS A 71 -8.77 -0.21 53.55
N GLU A 72 -7.51 -0.32 53.15
CA GLU A 72 -6.49 -1.24 53.66
C GLU A 72 -6.71 -2.73 53.27
N ASP A 73 -5.66 -3.28 52.64
CA ASP A 73 -5.38 -4.69 52.36
C ASP A 73 -6.40 -5.58 51.60
N ALA A 74 -6.79 -5.16 50.39
CA ALA A 74 -6.77 -6.01 49.18
C ALA A 74 -7.06 -5.23 47.88
N PRO A 75 -6.26 -5.35 46.80
CA PRO A 75 -6.72 -4.97 45.47
C PRO A 75 -7.70 -6.01 44.94
N SER A 76 -8.91 -5.59 44.54
CA SER A 76 -9.84 -6.46 43.80
C SER A 76 -9.25 -6.75 42.42
N THR A 77 -8.78 -7.98 42.20
CA THR A 77 -7.91 -8.35 41.08
C THR A 77 -8.67 -8.43 39.75
N LEU A 78 -8.65 -7.32 38.99
CA LEU A 78 -8.92 -7.35 37.55
C LEU A 78 -8.04 -8.40 36.88
N ARG A 79 -8.64 -9.30 36.10
CA ARG A 79 -7.89 -10.28 35.30
C ARG A 79 -7.67 -9.72 33.90
N PHE A 80 -6.41 -9.50 33.53
CA PHE A 80 -5.99 -9.13 32.19
C PHE A 80 -5.51 -10.38 31.44
N ALA A 81 -5.91 -10.54 30.18
CA ALA A 81 -5.41 -11.59 29.30
C ALA A 81 -5.29 -11.09 27.86
N ASP A 82 -4.18 -11.38 27.19
CA ASP A 82 -3.93 -10.99 25.80
C ASP A 82 -4.70 -11.92 24.84
N THR A 83 -5.44 -11.35 23.88
CA THR A 83 -6.29 -12.12 22.94
C THR A 83 -5.78 -12.20 21.52
N PHE A 84 -5.03 -11.18 21.06
CA PHE A 84 -4.31 -11.19 19.79
C PHE A 84 -3.27 -10.05 19.73
N LEU A 85 -2.23 -10.26 18.93
CA LEU A 85 -1.20 -9.28 18.62
C LEU A 85 -0.90 -9.35 17.11
N PHE A 86 -1.39 -8.38 16.33
CA PHE A 86 -1.18 -8.34 14.88
C PHE A 86 -0.24 -7.20 14.49
N GLN A 87 0.75 -7.47 13.64
CA GLN A 87 1.54 -6.43 13.00
C GLN A 87 0.78 -5.90 11.78
N ALA A 88 -0.19 -5.02 12.03
CA ALA A 88 -1.22 -4.65 11.05
C ALA A 88 -0.69 -3.77 9.90
N HIS A 89 0.15 -2.78 10.19
CA HIS A 89 0.58 -1.77 9.20
C HIS A 89 2.09 -1.81 8.94
N THR A 90 2.54 -1.08 7.92
CA THR A 90 3.97 -0.78 7.72
C THR A 90 4.42 0.47 8.47
N SER A 91 3.48 1.17 9.10
CA SER A 91 3.65 2.48 9.72
C SER A 91 2.77 2.61 10.97
N ALA A 92 2.89 3.72 11.70
CA ALA A 92 2.05 4.00 12.87
C ALA A 92 0.55 3.91 12.54
N ILE A 93 -0.22 3.22 13.38
CA ILE A 93 -1.69 3.19 13.25
C ILE A 93 -2.21 4.57 13.65
N ARG A 94 -3.04 5.22 12.82
CA ARG A 94 -3.61 6.54 13.10
C ARG A 94 -5.00 6.45 13.71
N THR A 95 -5.83 5.54 13.22
CA THR A 95 -7.24 5.44 13.62
C THR A 95 -7.77 4.01 13.59
N LEU A 96 -8.84 3.78 14.37
CA LEU A 96 -9.54 2.50 14.54
C LEU A 96 -11.05 2.77 14.52
N ALA A 97 -11.79 1.90 13.85
CA ALA A 97 -13.25 1.89 13.89
C ALA A 97 -13.75 0.45 14.05
N LEU A 98 -14.88 0.27 14.74
CA LEU A 98 -15.53 -1.02 14.96
C LEU A 98 -16.97 -0.97 14.44
N SER A 99 -17.43 -2.02 13.77
CA SER A 99 -18.83 -2.15 13.34
C SER A 99 -19.76 -2.33 14.54
N PRO A 100 -21.01 -1.81 14.52
CA PRO A 100 -22.01 -2.09 15.54
C PRO A 100 -22.23 -3.60 15.79
N PRO A 101 -22.63 -4.01 17.01
CA PRO A 101 -22.90 -5.42 17.36
C PRO A 101 -24.04 -6.02 16.53
N THR A 102 -24.06 -7.36 16.39
CA THR A 102 -25.23 -8.09 15.91
C THR A 102 -26.35 -8.07 16.96
N ASN A 103 -27.60 -7.95 16.50
CA ASN A 103 -28.76 -8.20 17.37
C ASN A 103 -28.78 -9.68 17.79
N THR A 104 -29.46 -9.97 18.89
CA THR A 104 -29.45 -11.26 19.59
C THR A 104 -30.11 -12.42 18.83
N ASP A 105 -30.86 -12.13 17.77
CA ASP A 105 -31.92 -13.01 17.26
C ASP A 105 -31.50 -13.80 16.00
N SER A 106 -30.26 -13.63 15.54
CA SER A 106 -29.70 -14.37 14.40
C SER A 106 -28.78 -15.49 14.87
N SER A 107 -28.94 -16.69 14.30
CA SER A 107 -28.08 -17.89 14.51
C SER A 107 -26.63 -17.75 13.98
N GLN A 108 -26.18 -16.54 13.66
CA GLN A 108 -24.85 -16.25 13.15
C GLN A 108 -23.86 -16.02 14.30
N PRO A 109 -22.56 -16.38 14.14
CA PRO A 109 -21.56 -16.11 15.16
C PRO A 109 -21.42 -14.61 15.42
N GLN A 110 -21.44 -14.23 16.70
CA GLN A 110 -21.29 -12.82 17.14
C GLN A 110 -19.88 -12.28 16.81
N THR A 111 -19.69 -11.79 15.58
CA THR A 111 -18.44 -11.16 15.13
C THR A 111 -18.63 -9.70 14.76
N ALA A 112 -17.71 -8.85 15.21
CA ALA A 112 -17.58 -7.47 14.76
C ALA A 112 -16.44 -7.34 13.74
N ILE A 113 -16.57 -6.38 12.83
CA ILE A 113 -15.51 -5.98 11.92
C ILE A 113 -14.79 -4.79 12.51
N LEU A 114 -13.48 -4.91 12.72
CA LEU A 114 -12.59 -3.80 13.03
C LEU A 114 -11.89 -3.34 11.74
N ALA A 115 -11.91 -2.03 11.48
CA ALA A 115 -11.11 -1.39 10.44
C ALA A 115 -9.99 -0.56 11.07
N THR A 116 -8.77 -0.68 10.53
CA THR A 116 -7.58 0.02 11.02
C THR A 116 -6.99 0.88 9.91
N GLY A 117 -6.73 2.16 10.21
CA GLY A 117 -6.16 3.12 9.26
C GLY A 117 -4.78 3.56 9.70
N GLY A 118 -3.79 3.42 8.82
CA GLY A 118 -2.39 3.74 9.11
C GLY A 118 -1.98 5.15 8.72
N SER A 119 -0.71 5.46 8.97
CA SER A 119 0.01 6.53 8.27
C SER A 119 0.36 6.16 6.82
N ASP A 120 0.12 4.90 6.43
CA ASP A 120 0.14 4.40 5.05
C ASP A 120 -1.25 4.48 4.40
N GLU A 121 -1.31 4.26 3.08
CA GLU A 121 -2.52 4.38 2.25
C GLU A 121 -3.52 3.22 2.44
N ARG A 122 -3.38 2.44 3.51
CA ARG A 122 -4.01 1.12 3.70
C ARG A 122 -5.09 1.17 4.78
N ILE A 123 -6.23 0.53 4.50
CA ILE A 123 -7.18 0.12 5.54
C ILE A 123 -7.07 -1.41 5.68
N ASN A 124 -6.72 -1.91 6.86
CA ASN A 124 -6.82 -3.35 7.12
C ASN A 124 -8.11 -3.67 7.87
N LEU A 125 -8.62 -4.88 7.64
CA LEU A 125 -9.92 -5.33 8.11
C LEU A 125 -9.77 -6.64 8.88
N TYR A 126 -10.29 -6.68 10.11
CA TYR A 126 -10.21 -7.84 10.99
C TYR A 126 -11.61 -8.25 11.44
N SER A 127 -11.91 -9.55 11.41
CA SER A 127 -13.03 -10.13 12.14
C SER A 127 -12.60 -10.37 13.58
N ILE A 128 -13.41 -9.96 14.54
CA ILE A 128 -13.17 -10.11 15.98
C ILE A 128 -14.40 -10.70 16.66
N SER A 129 -14.20 -11.73 17.50
CA SER A 129 -15.25 -12.34 18.32
C SER A 129 -15.77 -11.37 19.38
N MET A 130 -17.09 -11.14 19.41
CA MET A 130 -17.73 -10.36 20.49
C MET A 130 -18.07 -11.21 21.72
N ALA A 131 -18.00 -12.54 21.61
CA ALA A 131 -18.11 -13.46 22.74
C ALA A 131 -16.73 -13.72 23.39
N PRO A 132 -16.67 -13.94 24.72
CA PRO A 132 -15.44 -14.20 25.45
C PRO A 132 -14.76 -15.52 25.03
N PRO A 133 -13.42 -15.62 25.13
CA PRO A 133 -12.70 -16.85 24.83
C PRO A 133 -13.00 -17.93 25.87
N MET A 134 -13.46 -19.09 25.42
CA MET A 134 -13.65 -20.26 26.29
C MET A 134 -12.31 -21.00 26.49
N VAL A 135 -11.91 -21.20 27.75
CA VAL A 135 -10.78 -22.10 28.06
C VAL A 135 -11.22 -23.54 27.83
N SER A 136 -10.46 -24.28 27.03
CA SER A 136 -10.72 -25.70 26.70
C SER A 136 -9.39 -26.43 26.51
N GLU A 137 -9.38 -27.76 26.61
CA GLU A 137 -8.16 -28.56 26.48
C GLU A 137 -7.44 -28.41 25.12
N ARG A 138 -8.17 -28.02 24.06
CA ARG A 138 -7.60 -27.68 22.74
C ARG A 138 -6.80 -26.36 22.73
N TYR A 139 -7.05 -25.45 23.67
CA TYR A 139 -6.47 -24.11 23.69
C TYR A 139 -6.07 -23.70 25.13
N PRO A 140 -4.96 -24.25 25.66
CA PRO A 140 -4.47 -23.92 27.00
C PRO A 140 -3.94 -22.48 27.07
N SER A 141 -4.18 -21.80 28.20
CA SER A 141 -3.69 -20.44 28.42
C SER A 141 -2.16 -20.42 28.59
N VAL A 142 -1.43 -19.79 27.67
CA VAL A 142 0.03 -19.73 27.72
C VAL A 142 0.47 -18.58 28.62
N SER A 143 1.29 -18.87 29.64
CA SER A 143 1.90 -17.84 30.50
C SER A 143 3.19 -17.29 29.89
N THR A 144 3.28 -15.97 29.75
CA THR A 144 4.47 -15.28 29.21
C THR A 144 5.55 -15.03 30.28
N LEU A 145 6.77 -14.72 29.83
CA LEU A 145 7.87 -14.24 30.68
C LEU A 145 7.56 -12.94 31.44
N ALA A 146 6.55 -12.17 31.00
CA ALA A 146 6.07 -10.96 31.68
C ALA A 146 4.99 -11.26 32.74
N GLY A 147 4.54 -12.51 32.90
CA GLY A 147 3.49 -12.93 33.83
C GLY A 147 2.07 -12.87 33.25
N ASN A 148 1.85 -12.20 32.11
CA ASN A 148 0.56 -12.15 31.43
C ASN A 148 0.17 -13.52 30.86
N LYS A 149 -1.12 -13.84 30.89
CA LYS A 149 -1.70 -15.01 30.21
C LYS A 149 -2.18 -14.61 28.81
N ILE A 150 -1.81 -15.40 27.81
CA ILE A 150 -2.36 -15.32 26.46
C ILE A 150 -3.54 -16.31 26.35
N LEU A 151 -4.64 -15.83 25.76
CA LEU A 151 -5.85 -16.57 25.41
C LEU A 151 -6.21 -16.25 23.95
N GLU A 152 -5.51 -16.89 23.01
CA GLU A 152 -5.78 -16.72 21.58
C GLU A 152 -7.18 -17.24 21.22
N ASN A 153 -7.97 -16.41 20.53
CA ASN A 153 -9.29 -16.82 20.02
C ASN A 153 -9.19 -17.05 18.50
N PRO A 154 -9.32 -18.30 18.00
CA PRO A 154 -9.13 -18.61 16.58
C PRO A 154 -10.21 -18.01 15.65
N LYS A 155 -11.29 -17.43 16.20
CA LYS A 155 -12.26 -16.64 15.41
C LYS A 155 -11.74 -15.24 15.05
N ASN A 156 -10.69 -14.75 15.70
CA ASN A 156 -10.08 -13.46 15.38
C ASN A 156 -9.16 -13.61 14.16
N ARG A 157 -9.48 -12.95 13.05
CA ARG A 157 -8.78 -13.17 11.77
C ARG A 157 -8.76 -11.93 10.88
N GLU A 158 -7.63 -11.70 10.21
CA GLU A 158 -7.51 -10.72 9.12
C GLU A 158 -8.33 -11.14 7.90
N ILE A 159 -9.19 -10.24 7.44
CA ILE A 159 -10.05 -10.39 6.26
C ILE A 159 -9.29 -9.95 5.00
N GLY A 160 -8.57 -8.82 5.09
CA GLY A 160 -7.75 -8.28 4.00
C GLY A 160 -7.52 -6.77 4.10
N THR A 161 -6.98 -6.19 3.02
CA THR A 161 -6.57 -4.78 2.93
C THR A 161 -7.32 -4.05 1.81
N LEU A 162 -7.84 -2.86 2.07
CA LEU A 162 -8.36 -1.92 1.07
C LEU A 162 -7.27 -0.91 0.67
N LEU A 163 -7.22 -0.60 -0.64
CA LEU A 163 -6.25 0.31 -1.26
C LEU A 163 -7.00 1.30 -2.18
N HIS A 164 -7.76 2.21 -1.58
CA HIS A 164 -8.66 3.14 -2.29
C HIS A 164 -8.35 4.63 -2.03
N HIS A 165 -7.47 4.91 -1.09
CA HIS A 165 -6.90 6.24 -0.84
C HIS A 165 -5.48 6.30 -1.43
N SER A 166 -4.98 7.51 -1.67
CA SER A 166 -3.62 7.77 -2.18
C SER A 166 -2.82 8.68 -1.24
N SER A 167 -3.12 8.61 0.05
CA SER A 167 -2.42 9.29 1.13
C SER A 167 -2.80 8.69 2.48
N SER A 168 -2.22 9.20 3.57
CA SER A 168 -2.42 8.65 4.91
C SER A 168 -3.85 8.84 5.43
N ILE A 169 -4.33 7.87 6.22
CA ILE A 169 -5.75 7.76 6.61
C ILE A 169 -5.98 8.48 7.93
N THR A 170 -6.94 9.40 7.96
CA THR A 170 -7.15 10.32 9.09
C THR A 170 -8.23 9.80 10.02
N THR A 171 -9.36 9.36 9.48
CA THR A 171 -10.53 8.91 10.25
C THR A 171 -11.30 7.81 9.51
N LEU A 172 -11.94 6.93 10.29
CA LEU A 172 -12.72 5.77 9.85
C LEU A 172 -14.01 5.72 10.66
N TYR A 173 -15.14 5.41 10.02
CA TYR A 173 -16.44 5.36 10.70
C TYR A 173 -17.39 4.32 10.09
N PHE A 174 -18.05 3.54 10.93
CA PHE A 174 -19.09 2.59 10.55
C PHE A 174 -20.49 3.16 10.91
N PRO A 175 -21.21 3.82 9.99
CA PRO A 175 -22.61 4.19 10.23
C PRO A 175 -23.54 2.97 10.33
N SER A 176 -23.15 1.84 9.74
CA SER A 176 -23.94 0.61 9.73
C SER A 176 -23.06 -0.61 9.49
N LYS A 177 -23.60 -1.82 9.69
CA LYS A 177 -22.97 -3.07 9.26
C LYS A 177 -22.80 -3.24 7.75
N SER A 178 -23.38 -2.36 6.92
CA SER A 178 -23.33 -2.47 5.46
C SER A 178 -22.35 -1.50 4.78
N LYS A 179 -21.91 -0.45 5.48
CA LYS A 179 -21.03 0.60 4.93
C LYS A 179 -19.92 0.99 5.91
N LEU A 180 -18.70 1.13 5.38
CA LEU A 180 -17.56 1.78 6.02
C LEU A 180 -17.31 3.12 5.31
N LEU A 181 -17.16 4.20 6.05
CA LEU A 181 -16.62 5.46 5.52
C LEU A 181 -15.16 5.62 5.95
N SER A 182 -14.32 6.04 5.01
CA SER A 182 -12.91 6.35 5.24
C SER A 182 -12.55 7.70 4.66
N ALA A 183 -11.71 8.46 5.36
CA ALA A 183 -11.15 9.72 4.85
C ALA A 183 -9.64 9.76 5.01
N ALA A 184 -8.98 10.49 4.10
CA ALA A 184 -7.53 10.57 4.03
C ALA A 184 -7.04 11.99 3.71
N GLU A 185 -5.71 12.15 3.75
CA GLU A 185 -5.03 13.40 3.40
C GLU A 185 -5.06 13.70 1.88
N ASP A 186 -5.61 12.79 1.06
CA ASP A 186 -5.86 12.98 -0.38
C ASP A 186 -7.08 13.88 -0.72
N ASN A 187 -7.79 14.39 0.29
CA ASN A 187 -9.03 15.20 0.20
C ASN A 187 -10.28 14.39 -0.18
N THR A 188 -10.27 13.06 -0.05
CA THR A 188 -11.42 12.22 -0.37
C THR A 188 -12.03 11.56 0.87
N ILE A 189 -13.35 11.35 0.81
CA ILE A 189 -14.11 10.48 1.72
C ILE A 189 -14.73 9.38 0.85
N SER A 190 -14.33 8.13 1.05
CA SER A 190 -14.83 6.97 0.30
C SER A 190 -15.85 6.19 1.12
N VAL A 191 -16.94 5.78 0.47
CA VAL A 191 -18.03 4.97 1.04
C VAL A 191 -17.90 3.54 0.51
N THR A 192 -17.37 2.63 1.31
CA THR A 192 -17.12 1.24 0.94
C THR A 192 -18.27 0.35 1.42
N ARG A 193 -18.80 -0.53 0.56
CA ARG A 193 -19.80 -1.55 0.92
C ARG A 193 -19.10 -2.76 1.55
N ILE A 194 -19.54 -3.17 2.72
CA ILE A 194 -18.89 -4.23 3.52
C ILE A 194 -19.06 -5.63 2.90
N ARG A 195 -20.18 -5.92 2.22
CA ARG A 195 -20.43 -7.24 1.61
C ARG A 195 -19.45 -7.59 0.49
N ASP A 196 -19.16 -6.63 -0.39
CA ASP A 196 -18.38 -6.85 -1.62
C ASP A 196 -17.00 -6.14 -1.57
N TRP A 197 -16.69 -5.44 -0.48
CA TRP A 197 -15.54 -4.54 -0.28
C TRP A 197 -15.32 -3.43 -1.32
N ASN A 198 -16.26 -3.24 -2.25
CA ASN A 198 -16.20 -2.22 -3.30
C ASN A 198 -16.58 -0.82 -2.80
N VAL A 199 -15.89 0.20 -3.30
CA VAL A 199 -16.26 1.62 -3.12
C VAL A 199 -17.51 1.94 -3.94
N VAL A 200 -18.56 2.37 -3.27
CA VAL A 200 -19.86 2.75 -3.88
C VAL A 200 -19.85 4.20 -4.34
N SER A 201 -19.20 5.09 -3.57
CA SER A 201 -19.06 6.51 -3.93
C SER A 201 -17.86 7.14 -3.23
N THR A 202 -17.29 8.17 -3.86
CA THR A 202 -16.20 8.97 -3.29
C THR A 202 -16.59 10.45 -3.33
N VAL A 203 -16.70 11.06 -2.16
CA VAL A 203 -16.90 12.50 -1.99
C VAL A 203 -15.52 13.18 -2.02
N LYS A 204 -15.32 14.16 -2.89
CA LYS A 204 -14.05 14.91 -2.98
C LYS A 204 -14.23 16.31 -2.41
N ALA A 205 -13.48 16.63 -1.35
CA ALA A 205 -13.32 18.00 -0.90
C ALA A 205 -12.44 18.77 -1.91
N PRO A 206 -12.73 20.06 -2.19
CA PRO A 206 -11.87 20.87 -3.05
C PRO A 206 -10.59 21.23 -2.30
N GLN A 207 -9.46 21.30 -3.01
CA GLN A 207 -8.20 21.76 -2.43
C GLN A 207 -8.26 23.27 -2.14
N PRO A 208 -7.78 23.73 -0.97
CA PRO A 208 -7.72 25.15 -0.67
C PRO A 208 -6.69 25.88 -1.56
N LYS A 209 -6.96 27.15 -1.86
CA LYS A 209 -5.98 28.02 -2.53
C LYS A 209 -4.92 28.44 -1.52
N ALA A 210 -3.64 28.28 -1.86
CA ALA A 210 -2.53 28.69 -1.00
C ALA A 210 -2.57 30.20 -0.71
N GLN A 211 -2.79 30.58 0.55
CA GLN A 211 -2.71 31.96 1.03
C GLN A 211 -1.49 32.12 1.95
N GLY A 212 -0.39 32.62 1.40
CA GLY A 212 0.85 32.88 2.14
C GLY A 212 1.64 31.62 2.51
N ARG A 213 2.64 31.79 3.38
CA ARG A 213 3.54 30.73 3.85
C ARG A 213 2.93 30.02 5.08
N PRO A 214 2.60 28.73 5.02
CA PRO A 214 2.20 27.96 6.20
C PRO A 214 3.42 27.66 7.08
N THR A 215 3.66 28.47 8.11
CA THR A 215 4.63 28.15 9.17
C THR A 215 4.05 27.08 10.11
N GLY A 216 4.46 25.82 9.96
CA GLY A 216 3.99 24.71 10.79
C GLY A 216 4.42 23.30 10.33
N ASP A 217 5.73 23.04 10.29
CA ASP A 217 6.44 21.74 10.42
C ASP A 217 5.98 20.48 9.64
N THR A 218 5.01 20.57 8.72
CA THR A 218 4.40 19.37 8.10
C THR A 218 4.17 19.46 6.59
N ALA A 219 4.57 20.55 5.95
CA ALA A 219 4.47 20.76 4.50
C ALA A 219 5.87 21.03 3.92
N PRO A 220 6.42 20.16 3.05
CA PRO A 220 7.61 20.48 2.26
C PRO A 220 7.45 21.80 1.49
N PRO A 221 8.52 22.59 1.29
CA PRO A 221 8.43 23.88 0.61
C PRO A 221 7.83 23.73 -0.79
N GLY A 222 6.76 24.48 -1.07
CA GLY A 222 5.98 24.41 -2.31
C GLY A 222 4.72 23.53 -2.25
N SER A 223 4.55 22.69 -1.22
CA SER A 223 3.32 21.91 -1.03
C SER A 223 2.21 22.72 -0.33
N VAL A 224 0.97 22.50 -0.75
CA VAL A 224 -0.23 23.14 -0.17
C VAL A 224 -0.79 22.25 0.95
N PRO A 225 -1.08 22.78 2.15
CA PRO A 225 -1.77 22.00 3.18
C PRO A 225 -3.16 21.62 2.66
N CYS A 226 -3.41 20.32 2.56
CA CYS A 226 -4.67 19.75 2.12
C CYS A 226 -4.90 18.40 2.81
N GLY A 227 -6.09 17.82 2.63
CA GLY A 227 -6.57 16.63 3.35
C GLY A 227 -7.76 16.92 4.25
N ILE A 228 -8.43 15.86 4.70
CA ILE A 228 -9.58 15.96 5.61
C ILE A 228 -9.14 15.52 6.99
N ASN A 229 -9.18 16.42 7.98
CA ASN A 229 -8.73 16.14 9.34
C ASN A 229 -9.68 15.15 10.03
N ASP A 230 -10.99 15.37 9.91
CA ASP A 230 -12.03 14.50 10.46
C ASP A 230 -13.40 14.73 9.77
N PHE A 231 -14.33 13.80 9.92
CA PHE A 231 -15.73 13.94 9.52
C PHE A 231 -16.68 13.26 10.52
N ALA A 232 -17.90 13.80 10.64
CA ALA A 232 -18.95 13.20 11.47
C ALA A 232 -20.27 13.11 10.70
N VAL A 233 -20.87 11.91 10.73
CA VAL A 233 -22.18 11.61 10.12
C VAL A 233 -23.28 11.87 11.15
N HIS A 234 -24.32 12.59 10.75
CA HIS A 234 -25.49 12.85 11.59
C HIS A 234 -26.31 11.56 11.79
N PRO A 235 -26.92 11.30 12.98
CA PRO A 235 -27.63 10.05 13.28
C PRO A 235 -28.66 9.60 12.22
N SER A 236 -29.35 10.55 11.56
CA SER A 236 -30.29 10.25 10.47
C SER A 236 -29.66 9.74 9.15
N MET A 237 -28.33 9.58 9.09
CA MET A 237 -27.52 9.10 7.96
C MET A 237 -27.64 9.89 6.64
N LYS A 238 -28.38 11.01 6.62
CA LYS A 238 -28.61 11.86 5.43
C LYS A 238 -27.60 12.99 5.26
N LEU A 239 -26.92 13.37 6.35
CA LEU A 239 -25.99 14.50 6.42
C LEU A 239 -24.64 14.09 7.02
N MET A 240 -23.58 14.76 6.58
CA MET A 240 -22.21 14.60 7.10
C MET A 240 -21.51 15.95 7.11
N ILE A 241 -20.75 16.26 8.15
CA ILE A 241 -19.86 17.43 8.23
C ILE A 241 -18.41 16.94 8.12
N SER A 242 -17.57 17.67 7.39
CA SER A 242 -16.11 17.43 7.33
C SER A 242 -15.32 18.71 7.58
N VAL A 243 -14.15 18.61 8.23
CA VAL A 243 -13.19 19.71 8.40
C VAL A 243 -11.90 19.45 7.62
N GLY A 244 -11.45 20.46 6.87
CA GLY A 244 -10.28 20.37 6.00
C GLY A 244 -8.99 20.88 6.66
N ARG A 245 -7.86 20.25 6.32
CA ARG A 245 -6.54 20.69 6.77
C ARG A 245 -6.18 22.02 6.12
N GLY A 246 -5.77 23.01 6.91
CA GLY A 246 -5.56 24.38 6.45
C GLY A 246 -6.83 25.14 6.03
N GLU A 247 -8.03 24.57 6.19
CA GLU A 247 -9.29 25.26 5.90
C GLU A 247 -9.92 25.81 7.18
N ARG A 248 -10.15 27.13 7.22
CA ARG A 248 -10.92 27.81 8.28
C ARG A 248 -12.43 27.71 8.03
N CYS A 249 -12.91 26.53 7.63
CA CYS A 249 -14.31 26.27 7.36
C CYS A 249 -14.67 24.80 7.56
N MET A 250 -15.93 24.54 7.93
CA MET A 250 -16.54 23.21 7.85
C MET A 250 -17.42 23.09 6.61
N ARG A 251 -17.53 21.87 6.08
CA ARG A 251 -18.30 21.55 4.87
C ARG A 251 -19.42 20.58 5.19
N LEU A 252 -20.66 20.96 4.86
CA LEU A 252 -21.84 20.10 5.02
C LEU A 252 -22.11 19.36 3.70
N TRP A 253 -22.30 18.05 3.77
CA TRP A 253 -22.52 17.15 2.65
C TRP A 253 -23.87 16.42 2.79
N ASN A 254 -24.57 16.25 1.67
CA ASN A 254 -25.78 15.44 1.60
C ASN A 254 -25.39 14.03 1.12
N LEU A 255 -25.39 13.06 2.04
CA LEU A 255 -24.96 11.68 1.78
C LEU A 255 -25.85 10.95 0.76
N MET A 256 -27.13 11.36 0.64
CA MET A 256 -28.09 10.81 -0.33
C MET A 256 -27.77 11.20 -1.78
N THR A 257 -26.96 12.23 -2.01
CA THR A 257 -26.64 12.76 -3.35
C THR A 257 -25.14 12.85 -3.63
N GLY A 258 -24.29 12.63 -2.63
CA GLY A 258 -22.83 12.83 -2.71
C GLY A 258 -22.40 14.29 -2.89
N LYS A 259 -23.32 15.26 -2.83
CA LYS A 259 -23.07 16.67 -3.17
C LYS A 259 -22.92 17.54 -1.92
N LYS A 260 -22.12 18.60 -2.04
CA LYS A 260 -21.98 19.64 -1.02
C LYS A 260 -23.31 20.36 -0.82
N ALA A 261 -23.82 20.35 0.41
CA ALA A 261 -25.02 21.09 0.80
C ALA A 261 -24.69 22.52 1.27
N GLY A 262 -23.57 22.72 1.98
CA GLY A 262 -23.20 24.02 2.55
C GLY A 262 -21.72 24.12 2.91
N VAL A 263 -21.31 25.34 3.31
CA VAL A 263 -20.02 25.65 3.95
C VAL A 263 -20.30 26.71 5.01
N LEU A 264 -19.74 26.53 6.21
CA LEU A 264 -19.67 27.56 7.24
C LEU A 264 -18.19 27.90 7.45
N ASN A 265 -17.85 29.18 7.38
CA ASN A 265 -16.51 29.67 7.69
C ASN A 265 -16.40 29.94 9.19
N PHE A 266 -15.21 29.73 9.76
CA PHE A 266 -14.95 30.09 11.16
C PHE A 266 -14.52 31.55 11.23
N ASP A 267 -15.38 32.39 11.80
CA ASP A 267 -15.08 33.81 11.97
C ASP A 267 -13.91 34.02 12.93
N LYS A 268 -13.17 35.10 12.68
CA LYS A 268 -11.96 35.46 13.44
C LYS A 268 -12.25 35.61 14.94
N GLU A 269 -13.42 36.13 15.30
CA GLU A 269 -13.88 36.29 16.68
C GLU A 269 -14.12 34.93 17.35
N LEU A 270 -14.71 33.98 16.62
CA LEU A 270 -14.91 32.61 17.11
C LEU A 270 -13.56 31.94 17.38
N LEU A 271 -12.60 32.00 16.44
CA LEU A 271 -11.26 31.43 16.64
C LEU A 271 -10.52 32.08 17.82
N GLN A 272 -10.61 33.41 17.96
CA GLN A 272 -10.07 34.11 19.13
C GLN A 272 -10.75 33.68 20.45
N SER A 273 -12.05 33.37 20.45
CA SER A 273 -12.76 32.92 21.65
C SER A 273 -12.27 31.56 22.20
N VAL A 274 -11.68 30.71 21.34
CA VAL A 274 -11.05 29.42 21.68
C VAL A 274 -9.53 29.56 21.91
N LYS A 275 -9.03 30.79 22.02
CA LYS A 275 -7.61 31.14 22.26
C LYS A 275 -6.66 30.71 21.14
N GLU A 276 -7.18 30.58 19.91
CA GLU A 276 -6.35 30.36 18.73
C GLU A 276 -5.67 31.66 18.26
N ASN A 277 -4.33 31.62 18.22
CA ASN A 277 -3.50 32.79 17.88
C ASN A 277 -3.54 33.10 16.38
N LYS A 278 -3.22 34.35 15.99
CA LYS A 278 -3.06 34.77 14.57
C LYS A 278 -2.09 33.89 13.74
N ARG A 279 -1.18 33.16 14.41
CA ARG A 279 -0.19 32.24 13.81
C ARG A 279 -0.65 30.77 13.76
N SER A 280 -1.81 30.42 14.31
CA SER A 280 -2.38 29.07 14.22
C SER A 280 -3.01 28.80 12.85
N THR A 281 -3.20 27.53 12.51
CA THR A 281 -3.85 27.12 11.26
C THR A 281 -5.32 27.55 11.21
N GLY A 282 -6.05 27.51 12.33
CA GLY A 282 -7.50 27.79 12.37
C GLY A 282 -8.36 26.63 11.86
N GLU A 283 -7.80 25.42 11.84
CA GLU A 283 -8.42 24.22 11.26
C GLU A 283 -9.16 23.40 12.32
N GLY A 284 -10.33 22.87 11.96
CA GLY A 284 -11.01 21.89 12.79
C GLY A 284 -10.18 20.60 12.86
N ARG A 285 -9.98 20.07 14.08
CA ARG A 285 -9.17 18.87 14.37
C ARG A 285 -10.00 17.61 14.60
N GLY A 286 -11.28 17.76 14.92
CA GLY A 286 -12.22 16.67 15.17
C GLY A 286 -13.66 17.17 15.22
N ILE A 287 -14.63 16.32 14.90
CA ILE A 287 -16.07 16.64 14.94
C ILE A 287 -16.82 15.52 15.66
N VAL A 288 -17.79 15.86 16.51
CA VAL A 288 -18.70 14.88 17.12
C VAL A 288 -20.13 15.40 17.07
N TRP A 289 -21.07 14.59 16.59
CA TRP A 289 -22.50 14.83 16.79
C TRP A 289 -22.95 14.36 18.17
N ASP A 290 -23.90 15.07 18.75
CA ASP A 290 -24.70 14.55 19.86
C ASP A 290 -25.58 13.36 19.40
N ASN A 291 -26.02 12.52 20.34
CA ASN A 291 -26.79 11.31 20.05
C ASN A 291 -28.20 11.62 19.50
N ALA A 292 -28.84 12.70 19.96
CA ALA A 292 -30.10 13.19 19.38
C ALA A 292 -29.89 13.90 18.03
N GLY A 293 -28.68 14.39 17.76
CA GLY A 293 -28.33 15.13 16.55
C GLY A 293 -28.72 16.62 16.56
N GLU A 294 -29.21 17.15 17.69
CA GLU A 294 -29.61 18.56 17.81
C GLU A 294 -28.42 19.54 17.83
N GLU A 295 -27.24 19.07 18.24
CA GLU A 295 -26.00 19.84 18.27
C GLU A 295 -24.76 19.01 17.88
N PHE A 296 -23.68 19.70 17.52
CA PHE A 296 -22.38 19.10 17.21
C PHE A 296 -21.24 19.93 17.77
N ALA A 297 -20.18 19.25 18.20
CA ALA A 297 -18.96 19.85 18.74
C ALA A 297 -17.83 19.82 17.70
N ILE A 298 -17.15 20.94 17.50
CA ILE A 298 -15.91 21.03 16.70
C ILE A 298 -14.74 21.28 17.65
N ALA A 299 -13.75 20.38 17.61
CA ALA A 299 -12.52 20.48 18.38
C ALA A 299 -11.46 21.29 17.62
N PHE A 300 -10.94 22.32 18.27
CA PHE A 300 -9.80 23.14 17.83
C PHE A 300 -8.53 22.69 18.59
N GLU A 301 -7.42 23.42 18.49
CA GLU A 301 -6.19 23.02 19.21
C GLU A 301 -6.31 23.18 20.74
N TRP A 302 -6.91 24.27 21.20
CA TRP A 302 -6.89 24.70 22.61
C TRP A 302 -8.24 24.62 23.34
N GLY A 303 -9.31 24.24 22.63
CA GLY A 303 -10.67 24.12 23.16
C GLY A 303 -11.66 23.59 22.12
N VAL A 304 -12.95 23.63 22.45
CA VAL A 304 -14.04 23.07 21.65
C VAL A 304 -15.19 24.08 21.56
N VAL A 305 -15.87 24.15 20.42
CA VAL A 305 -17.09 24.96 20.24
C VAL A 305 -18.25 24.03 19.89
N VAL A 306 -19.38 24.21 20.57
CA VAL A 306 -20.64 23.50 20.30
C VAL A 306 -21.53 24.38 19.43
N PHE A 307 -22.07 23.81 18.37
CA PHE A 307 -22.98 24.45 17.42
C PHE A 307 -24.33 23.75 17.42
N GLY A 308 -25.42 24.50 17.31
CA GLY A 308 -26.75 23.93 17.08
C GLY A 308 -26.92 23.40 15.65
N ILE A 309 -28.00 22.65 15.40
CA ILE A 309 -28.38 22.17 14.06
C ILE A 309 -28.60 23.30 13.03
N ASP A 310 -28.89 24.51 13.49
CA ASP A 310 -28.94 25.76 12.70
C ASP A 310 -27.53 26.29 12.30
N SER A 311 -26.48 25.63 12.80
CA SER A 311 -25.07 26.00 12.67
C SER A 311 -24.65 27.28 13.40
N THR A 312 -25.39 27.74 14.42
CA THR A 312 -24.95 28.84 15.29
C THR A 312 -24.17 28.33 16.51
N PRO A 313 -23.11 29.02 16.98
CA PRO A 313 -22.34 28.60 18.15
C PRO A 313 -23.14 28.83 19.45
N ARG A 314 -23.42 27.76 20.20
CA ARG A 314 -24.18 27.80 21.45
C ARG A 314 -23.30 28.09 22.67
N CYS A 315 -22.19 27.37 22.80
CA CYS A 315 -21.25 27.51 23.93
C CYS A 315 -19.84 27.05 23.55
N LYS A 316 -18.85 27.42 24.36
CA LYS A 316 -17.45 27.01 24.22
C LYS A 316 -16.97 26.25 25.45
N ALA A 317 -16.15 25.21 25.25
CA ALA A 317 -15.55 24.42 26.32
C ALA A 317 -14.01 24.52 26.23
N ILE A 318 -13.40 25.21 27.19
CA ILE A 318 -11.96 25.45 27.26
C ILE A 318 -11.39 24.74 28.49
N PRO A 319 -10.42 23.81 28.34
CA PRO A 319 -9.69 23.25 29.48
C PRO A 319 -8.99 24.35 30.29
N SER A 320 -9.17 24.34 31.61
CA SER A 320 -8.45 25.20 32.54
C SER A 320 -7.58 24.33 33.47
N PRO A 321 -6.24 24.51 33.56
CA PRO A 321 -5.41 25.34 32.69
C PRO A 321 -5.46 24.91 31.22
N THR A 322 -5.14 25.83 30.31
CA THR A 322 -5.17 25.64 28.85
C THR A 322 -4.19 24.57 28.40
N THR A 323 -4.71 23.47 27.85
CA THR A 323 -3.91 22.30 27.42
C THR A 323 -4.50 21.70 26.15
N LYS A 324 -3.65 21.23 25.23
CA LYS A 324 -4.06 20.79 23.89
C LYS A 324 -5.03 19.62 23.90
N VAL A 325 -6.18 19.78 23.24
CA VAL A 325 -7.22 18.74 23.11
C VAL A 325 -6.70 17.60 22.22
N GLN A 326 -6.97 16.34 22.61
CA GLN A 326 -6.62 15.16 21.81
C GLN A 326 -7.84 14.51 21.14
N ARG A 327 -8.88 14.19 21.91
CA ARG A 327 -10.12 13.55 21.45
C ARG A 327 -11.31 14.09 22.25
N VAL A 328 -12.46 14.18 21.60
CA VAL A 328 -13.75 14.62 22.15
C VAL A 328 -14.77 13.51 21.90
N LYS A 329 -15.76 13.35 22.78
CA LYS A 329 -16.92 12.46 22.58
C LYS A 329 -18.11 12.96 23.42
N TYR A 330 -19.32 12.90 22.90
CA TYR A 330 -20.52 12.96 23.75
C TYR A 330 -20.70 11.62 24.47
N ALA A 331 -21.10 11.68 25.73
CA ALA A 331 -21.43 10.51 26.54
C ALA A 331 -22.80 10.73 27.18
N ASP A 332 -23.75 9.85 26.89
CA ASP A 332 -25.04 9.83 27.59
C ASP A 332 -24.88 9.16 28.96
N PHE A 333 -25.43 9.82 29.98
CA PHE A 333 -25.46 9.38 31.38
C PHE A 333 -26.90 9.24 31.89
N SER A 334 -27.89 9.19 30.99
CA SER A 334 -29.30 9.13 31.34
C SER A 334 -29.71 7.81 32.02
N LYS A 335 -30.63 7.94 32.98
CA LYS A 335 -31.51 6.85 33.47
C LYS A 335 -32.94 7.37 33.29
N ASP A 336 -33.72 6.68 32.46
CA ASP A 336 -35.14 6.95 32.22
C ASP A 336 -35.51 8.34 31.64
N LYS A 337 -36.81 8.52 31.39
CA LYS A 337 -37.38 9.24 30.24
C LYS A 337 -37.35 10.78 30.26
N ASP A 338 -36.81 11.44 31.28
CA ASP A 338 -36.88 12.91 31.42
C ASP A 338 -35.51 13.59 31.38
N GLY A 339 -35.22 14.25 30.24
CA GLY A 339 -34.07 15.14 30.07
C GLY A 339 -32.71 14.43 29.97
N SER A 340 -32.26 14.16 28.75
CA SER A 340 -30.96 13.52 28.50
C SER A 340 -29.81 14.34 29.12
N LYS A 341 -29.01 13.68 29.98
CA LYS A 341 -27.78 14.24 30.56
C LYS A 341 -26.57 13.82 29.73
N GLU A 342 -26.61 14.15 28.45
CA GLU A 342 -25.45 14.07 27.57
C GLU A 342 -24.38 15.06 28.05
N LEU A 343 -23.17 14.55 28.31
CA LEU A 343 -22.01 15.35 28.71
C LEU A 343 -20.93 15.31 27.63
N LEU A 344 -20.47 16.49 27.24
CA LEU A 344 -19.36 16.67 26.32
C LEU A 344 -18.05 16.31 27.04
N THR A 345 -17.47 15.18 26.66
CA THR A 345 -16.25 14.64 27.29
C THR A 345 -15.03 14.99 26.46
N ILE A 346 -14.02 15.61 27.08
CA ILE A 346 -12.82 16.14 26.42
C ILE A 346 -11.57 15.51 27.06
N SER A 347 -10.66 14.99 26.24
CA SER A 347 -9.34 14.49 26.68
C SER A 347 -8.20 15.44 26.31
N THR A 348 -7.22 15.55 27.21
CA THR A 348 -6.16 16.56 27.15
C THR A 348 -4.75 15.97 27.14
N ASP A 349 -3.79 16.79 26.71
CA ASP A 349 -2.35 16.50 26.78
C ASP A 349 -1.83 16.21 28.21
N ASP A 350 -2.47 16.79 29.23
CA ASP A 350 -1.98 16.78 30.61
C ASP A 350 -2.61 15.67 31.49
N GLY A 351 -2.99 14.56 30.87
CA GLY A 351 -3.50 13.37 31.58
C GLY A 351 -4.94 13.49 32.11
N ARG A 352 -5.69 14.53 31.72
CA ARG A 352 -7.06 14.79 32.22
C ARG A 352 -8.14 14.44 31.20
N VAL A 353 -9.23 13.85 31.71
CA VAL A 353 -10.54 13.79 31.07
C VAL A 353 -11.46 14.79 31.79
N LEU A 354 -12.16 15.63 31.03
CA LEU A 354 -13.03 16.70 31.51
C LEU A 354 -14.45 16.48 30.98
N PHE A 355 -15.45 16.63 31.85
CA PHE A 355 -16.86 16.45 31.52
C PHE A 355 -17.59 17.80 31.59
N TYR A 356 -18.16 18.25 30.48
CA TYR A 356 -18.88 19.53 30.37
C TYR A 356 -20.37 19.31 30.11
N SER A 357 -21.22 20.10 30.78
CA SER A 357 -22.65 20.24 30.47
C SER A 357 -22.81 21.28 29.37
N THR A 358 -23.48 20.93 28.26
CA THR A 358 -23.77 21.89 27.17
C THR A 358 -25.07 22.65 27.39
N LYS A 359 -25.97 22.10 28.22
CA LYS A 359 -27.29 22.65 28.57
C LYS A 359 -27.21 23.68 29.71
N GLU A 360 -26.15 23.64 30.53
CA GLU A 360 -25.87 24.60 31.61
C GLU A 360 -24.67 25.49 31.20
N THR A 361 -24.94 26.76 30.89
CA THR A 361 -23.93 27.73 30.42
C THR A 361 -23.63 28.79 31.47
N SER A 362 -22.35 29.02 31.76
CA SER A 362 -21.87 30.12 32.58
C SER A 362 -21.58 31.39 31.75
N ALA A 363 -21.65 32.55 32.41
CA ALA A 363 -21.27 33.82 31.79
C ALA A 363 -19.79 33.80 31.39
N SER A 364 -19.49 34.33 30.19
CA SER A 364 -18.16 34.27 29.58
C SER A 364 -17.10 34.99 30.41
N SER A 365 -16.02 34.30 30.74
CA SER A 365 -14.90 34.81 31.53
C SER A 365 -13.99 35.79 30.76
N ASP A 366 -13.92 35.65 29.44
CA ASP A 366 -13.25 36.58 28.52
C ASP A 366 -14.32 37.43 27.77
N SER A 367 -13.88 38.52 27.11
CA SER A 367 -14.73 39.48 26.37
C SER A 367 -15.30 38.94 25.03
N SER A 368 -15.83 37.71 25.02
CA SER A 368 -16.37 37.03 23.83
C SER A 368 -17.87 36.86 23.93
N THR A 369 -18.59 37.01 22.81
CA THR A 369 -20.05 36.85 22.71
C THR A 369 -20.58 35.42 22.89
N ILE A 370 -19.70 34.42 23.04
CA ILE A 370 -20.06 33.00 23.19
C ILE A 370 -19.85 32.59 24.68
N PRO A 371 -20.88 32.01 25.35
CA PRO A 371 -20.81 31.64 26.77
C PRO A 371 -19.95 30.39 27.02
N ASP A 372 -19.42 30.28 28.24
CA ASP A 372 -18.59 29.16 28.69
C ASP A 372 -19.50 27.98 29.12
N ALA A 373 -19.14 26.74 28.74
CA ALA A 373 -19.86 25.53 29.15
C ALA A 373 -19.47 25.11 30.58
N GLN A 374 -20.44 24.66 31.39
CA GLN A 374 -20.18 24.31 32.79
C GLN A 374 -19.39 23.00 32.93
N LEU A 375 -18.24 23.03 33.60
CA LEU A 375 -17.47 21.84 33.95
C LEU A 375 -18.15 21.08 35.10
N VAL A 376 -18.55 19.84 34.85
CA VAL A 376 -19.22 18.95 35.82
C VAL A 376 -18.22 18.16 36.66
N SER A 377 -17.13 17.66 36.04
CA SER A 377 -16.06 16.95 36.75
C SER A 377 -14.76 16.86 35.94
N GLN A 378 -13.66 16.57 36.65
CA GLN A 378 -12.36 16.20 36.08
C GLN A 378 -11.95 14.82 36.60
N VAL A 379 -11.44 13.96 35.72
CA VAL A 379 -10.83 12.68 36.07
C VAL A 379 -9.35 12.70 35.65
N GLY A 380 -8.46 12.41 36.59
CA GLY A 380 -7.01 12.30 36.37
C GLY A 380 -6.26 13.64 36.27
N GLY A 381 -5.06 13.55 35.68
CA GLY A 381 -4.06 14.62 35.54
C GLY A 381 -2.94 14.58 36.58
N LYS A 382 -2.00 15.53 36.46
CA LYS A 382 -0.83 15.69 37.34
C LYS A 382 -1.18 15.70 38.83
N ALA A 383 -2.24 16.40 39.22
CA ALA A 383 -2.71 16.47 40.61
C ALA A 383 -3.18 15.11 41.18
N SER A 384 -3.55 14.16 40.32
CA SER A 384 -3.90 12.78 40.67
C SER A 384 -2.73 11.80 40.49
N GLY A 385 -1.49 12.30 40.37
CA GLY A 385 -0.30 11.48 40.17
C GLY A 385 -0.17 10.87 38.78
N ILE A 386 -0.93 11.36 37.78
CA ILE A 386 -0.95 10.81 36.42
C ILE A 386 -0.30 11.81 35.45
N PRO A 387 1.01 11.68 35.16
CA PRO A 387 1.59 12.21 33.94
C PRO A 387 1.20 11.35 32.73
N GLY A 388 1.34 11.93 31.53
CA GLY A 388 1.12 11.25 30.25
C GLY A 388 -0.13 11.74 29.51
N ARG A 389 -0.05 11.81 28.19
CA ARG A 389 -1.11 12.32 27.30
C ARG A 389 -2.19 11.27 27.11
N ILE A 390 -3.45 11.58 27.39
CA ILE A 390 -4.56 10.68 27.02
C ILE A 390 -4.81 10.83 25.52
N LYS A 391 -4.60 9.75 24.76
CA LYS A 391 -4.75 9.72 23.30
C LYS A 391 -6.13 9.26 22.84
N GLY A 392 -6.69 8.28 23.54
CA GLY A 392 -8.05 7.84 23.37
C GLY A 392 -8.70 7.59 24.73
N PHE A 393 -10.01 7.72 24.77
CA PHE A 393 -10.83 7.23 25.86
C PHE A 393 -12.11 6.65 25.28
N GLU A 394 -12.71 5.71 25.98
CA GLU A 394 -14.01 5.16 25.64
C GLU A 394 -14.81 4.97 26.93
N ILE A 395 -16.10 5.29 26.89
CA ILE A 395 -17.03 5.16 28.00
C ILE A 395 -18.02 4.04 27.65
N LEU A 396 -18.10 3.06 28.53
CA LEU A 396 -18.96 1.88 28.42
C LEU A 396 -20.04 1.95 29.50
N ASP A 397 -21.29 1.82 29.08
CA ASP A 397 -22.42 1.65 29.99
C ASP A 397 -22.54 0.18 30.43
N MET A 398 -22.86 -0.03 31.71
CA MET A 398 -23.04 -1.33 32.35
C MET A 398 -24.47 -1.55 32.86
N SER A 399 -25.42 -0.66 32.52
CA SER A 399 -26.85 -0.74 32.84
C SER A 399 -27.47 -2.12 32.59
N ASN A 400 -27.05 -2.79 31.50
CA ASN A 400 -27.48 -4.12 31.08
C ASN A 400 -27.09 -5.26 32.04
N PHE A 401 -26.26 -5.02 33.06
CA PHE A 401 -25.83 -6.02 34.04
C PHE A 401 -26.39 -5.70 35.43
N ASP A 402 -27.29 -6.54 35.95
CA ASP A 402 -28.03 -6.27 37.20
C ASP A 402 -27.17 -5.84 38.39
N LYS A 403 -25.97 -6.42 38.55
CA LYS A 403 -25.04 -6.12 39.65
C LYS A 403 -24.22 -4.83 39.47
N TRP A 404 -24.21 -4.22 38.27
CA TRP A 404 -23.41 -3.03 37.93
C TRP A 404 -24.26 -1.80 37.55
N LYS A 405 -25.60 -1.90 37.64
CA LYS A 405 -26.57 -0.84 37.30
C LYS A 405 -26.18 0.54 37.85
N GLY A 406 -26.02 1.51 36.94
CA GLY A 406 -25.69 2.90 37.27
C GLY A 406 -24.19 3.20 37.49
N THR A 407 -23.30 2.24 37.24
CA THR A 407 -21.85 2.48 37.13
C THR A 407 -21.45 2.49 35.66
N TYR A 408 -20.72 3.51 35.22
CA TYR A 408 -20.14 3.59 33.88
C TYR A 408 -18.65 3.27 33.96
N LEU A 409 -18.08 2.68 32.91
CA LEU A 409 -16.65 2.36 32.85
C LEU A 409 -15.94 3.23 31.83
N LEU A 410 -15.02 4.06 32.31
CA LEU A 410 -14.16 4.89 31.49
C LEU A 410 -12.81 4.17 31.31
N VAL A 411 -12.50 3.79 30.08
CA VAL A 411 -11.17 3.26 29.69
C VAL A 411 -10.38 4.40 29.06
N THR A 412 -9.16 4.67 29.53
CA THR A 412 -8.28 5.73 28.99
C THR A 412 -6.95 5.15 28.54
N SER A 413 -6.50 5.45 27.31
CA SER A 413 -5.16 5.11 26.82
C SER A 413 -4.20 6.30 26.90
N GLY A 414 -3.10 6.12 27.64
CA GLY A 414 -1.98 7.05 27.65
C GLY A 414 -1.07 6.85 26.43
N SER A 415 -0.40 7.92 25.99
CA SER A 415 0.65 7.88 24.98
C SER A 415 1.78 6.90 25.31
N ASP A 416 1.96 6.63 26.59
CA ASP A 416 3.16 6.00 27.16
C ASP A 416 2.97 4.47 27.30
N GLY A 417 1.95 3.89 26.65
CA GLY A 417 1.64 2.46 26.65
C GLY A 417 0.78 1.97 27.81
N VAL A 418 0.52 2.84 28.80
CA VAL A 418 -0.34 2.53 29.96
C VAL A 418 -1.80 2.86 29.66
N ILE A 419 -2.66 1.86 29.84
CA ILE A 419 -4.12 1.94 29.77
C ILE A 419 -4.66 1.88 31.21
N ARG A 420 -5.65 2.72 31.53
CA ARG A 420 -6.24 2.82 32.87
C ARG A 420 -7.75 2.67 32.79
N ILE A 421 -8.34 1.98 33.77
CA ILE A 421 -9.76 1.63 33.80
C ILE A 421 -10.38 2.22 35.06
N TRP A 422 -11.44 3.01 34.88
CA TRP A 422 -12.08 3.79 35.93
C TRP A 422 -13.55 3.41 36.04
N SER A 423 -14.04 3.24 37.27
CA SER A 423 -15.49 3.21 37.56
C SER A 423 -15.96 4.63 37.82
N LEU A 424 -16.96 5.08 37.07
CA LEU A 424 -17.67 6.34 37.24
C LEU A 424 -19.04 6.06 37.85
N LYS A 425 -19.33 6.66 39.01
CA LYS A 425 -20.65 6.64 39.65
C LYS A 425 -21.24 8.05 39.61
N ILE A 426 -22.48 8.17 39.13
CA ILE A 426 -23.25 9.43 39.21
C ILE A 426 -23.67 9.63 40.67
N LYS A 427 -23.37 10.78 41.27
CA LYS A 427 -23.99 11.20 42.53
C LYS A 427 -25.40 11.71 42.24
N GLU A 428 -26.41 11.22 42.96
CA GLU A 428 -27.80 11.60 42.72
C GLU A 428 -28.20 12.94 43.38
N ASN A 429 -27.34 13.50 44.25
CA ASN A 429 -27.51 14.85 44.79
C ASN A 429 -27.05 15.92 43.79
N THR A 430 -27.88 16.95 43.62
CA THR A 430 -27.65 18.09 42.73
C THR A 430 -26.34 18.85 43.02
N SER A 431 -25.76 19.43 41.98
CA SER A 431 -24.58 20.31 41.94
C SER A 431 -23.19 19.75 42.28
N GLU A 432 -23.02 18.45 42.57
CA GLU A 432 -21.67 17.85 42.72
C GLU A 432 -21.42 16.61 41.85
N GLY A 433 -20.57 16.77 40.83
CA GLY A 433 -19.59 15.83 40.25
C GLY A 433 -19.81 14.30 40.23
N LEU A 434 -19.56 13.72 39.04
CA LEU A 434 -19.24 12.30 38.87
C LEU A 434 -18.11 11.85 39.81
N SER A 435 -18.31 10.75 40.51
CA SER A 435 -17.29 10.12 41.37
C SER A 435 -16.49 9.09 40.57
N SER A 436 -15.16 9.21 40.52
CA SER A 436 -14.28 8.32 39.75
C SER A 436 -13.34 7.51 40.64
N THR A 437 -13.39 6.18 40.54
CA THR A 437 -12.45 5.26 41.21
C THR A 437 -11.60 4.52 40.18
N LEU A 438 -10.29 4.46 40.38
CA LEU A 438 -9.39 3.66 39.53
C LEU A 438 -9.51 2.18 39.90
N LEU A 439 -9.91 1.35 38.94
CA LEU A 439 -10.00 -0.11 39.12
C LEU A 439 -8.67 -0.82 38.83
N GLY A 440 -7.86 -0.27 37.92
CA GLY A 440 -6.52 -0.78 37.64
C GLY A 440 -5.91 -0.22 36.35
N SER A 441 -4.73 -0.74 36.01
CA SER A 441 -3.94 -0.32 34.85
C SER A 441 -3.24 -1.49 34.17
N TYR A 442 -3.17 -1.45 32.85
CA TYR A 442 -2.46 -2.40 32.00
C TYR A 442 -1.38 -1.69 31.19
N GLU A 443 -0.23 -2.34 30.96
CA GLU A 443 0.89 -1.75 30.22
C GLU A 443 1.22 -2.62 29.00
N THR A 444 1.19 -2.02 27.80
CA THR A 444 1.35 -2.73 26.53
C THR A 444 2.77 -2.68 25.96
N GLY A 445 3.69 -1.96 26.62
CA GLY A 445 5.06 -1.69 26.15
C GLY A 445 5.16 -0.87 24.86
N ASN A 446 4.04 -0.52 24.22
CA ASN A 446 3.97 0.12 22.91
C ASN A 446 3.34 1.51 23.01
N ARG A 447 3.79 2.45 22.16
CA ARG A 447 3.34 3.84 22.22
C ARG A 447 1.94 3.97 21.58
N ILE A 448 0.89 3.99 22.40
CA ILE A 448 -0.50 3.98 21.91
C ILE A 448 -0.84 5.30 21.21
N THR A 449 -1.47 5.19 20.03
CA THR A 449 -1.95 6.32 19.23
C THR A 449 -3.47 6.44 19.26
N CYS A 450 -4.18 5.30 19.31
CA CYS A 450 -5.62 5.17 19.19
C CYS A 450 -6.12 3.91 19.93
N MET A 451 -7.40 3.89 20.31
CA MET A 451 -8.03 2.81 21.08
C MET A 451 -9.53 2.72 20.76
N VAL A 452 -10.06 1.50 20.80
CA VAL A 452 -11.49 1.20 20.92
C VAL A 452 -11.66 0.18 22.06
N ALA A 453 -12.75 0.26 22.81
CA ALA A 453 -13.13 -0.75 23.80
C ALA A 453 -14.63 -1.08 23.66
N PHE A 454 -15.02 -2.30 24.01
CA PHE A 454 -16.43 -2.71 24.05
C PHE A 454 -16.65 -3.86 25.04
N VAL A 455 -17.88 -3.97 25.55
CA VAL A 455 -18.29 -5.07 26.43
C VAL A 455 -18.57 -6.31 25.59
N MET A 456 -18.04 -7.48 25.99
CA MET A 456 -18.34 -8.75 25.32
C MET A 456 -19.75 -9.25 25.68
N GLN A 457 -20.43 -9.84 24.70
CA GLN A 457 -21.73 -10.47 24.90
C GLN A 457 -21.57 -11.88 25.49
N LYS A 458 -22.59 -12.39 26.19
CA LYS A 458 -22.59 -13.78 26.65
C LYS A 458 -22.64 -14.73 25.44
N PRO A 459 -21.91 -15.86 25.46
CA PRO A 459 -22.15 -16.93 24.49
C PRO A 459 -23.58 -17.46 24.64
N GLN A 460 -24.18 -17.89 23.53
CA GLN A 460 -25.41 -18.69 23.56
C GLN A 460 -25.05 -20.14 23.88
N ASP A 461 -25.85 -20.79 24.74
CA ASP A 461 -25.60 -22.16 25.18
C ASP A 461 -25.79 -23.17 24.03
N LEU A 462 -24.81 -24.06 23.84
CA LEU A 462 -24.70 -24.96 22.68
C LEU A 462 -24.88 -26.45 23.06
N GLU A 463 -25.87 -26.78 23.89
CA GLU A 463 -26.24 -28.17 24.20
C GLU A 463 -27.10 -28.83 23.08
N ALA A 464 -26.72 -28.69 21.81
CA ALA A 464 -27.43 -29.33 20.68
C ALA A 464 -26.64 -29.46 19.36
N ILE A 465 -25.32 -29.73 19.38
CA ILE A 465 -24.57 -30.10 18.15
C ILE A 465 -23.77 -31.39 18.40
N ASN A 466 -24.02 -32.41 17.57
CA ASN A 466 -23.35 -33.71 17.67
C ASN A 466 -21.88 -33.65 17.22
N GLU A 467 -21.06 -34.53 17.79
CA GLU A 467 -19.60 -34.57 17.62
C GLU A 467 -19.14 -35.21 16.27
N SER A 468 -19.86 -34.93 15.18
CA SER A 468 -19.67 -35.59 13.87
C SER A 468 -19.40 -34.67 12.68
N ASP A 469 -19.52 -33.34 12.85
CA ASP A 469 -19.64 -32.39 11.72
C ASP A 469 -18.38 -31.53 11.47
N LEU A 470 -17.22 -31.95 11.99
CA LEU A 470 -15.92 -31.35 11.67
C LEU A 470 -15.15 -32.24 10.67
N GLY A 471 -15.76 -32.48 9.49
CA GLY A 471 -15.31 -33.52 8.57
C GLY A 471 -15.40 -33.25 7.05
N SER A 472 -16.23 -32.31 6.58
CA SER A 472 -16.40 -32.08 5.13
C SER A 472 -17.05 -30.73 4.76
N ASP A 473 -16.24 -29.71 4.52
CA ASP A 473 -16.65 -28.54 3.71
C ASP A 473 -16.45 -28.89 2.23
N GLU A 474 -17.45 -29.53 1.60
CA GLU A 474 -17.54 -29.58 0.13
C GLU A 474 -18.14 -28.25 -0.39
N GLU A 475 -17.75 -27.82 -1.59
CA GLU A 475 -18.25 -26.59 -2.20
C GLU A 475 -19.67 -26.82 -2.77
N GLU A 476 -20.72 -26.36 -2.07
CA GLU A 476 -22.05 -26.22 -2.69
C GLU A 476 -22.00 -25.11 -3.77
N GLU A 477 -21.98 -25.52 -5.03
CA GLU A 477 -22.20 -24.62 -6.17
C GLU A 477 -23.66 -24.11 -6.17
N ALA A 478 -23.90 -22.96 -5.55
CA ALA A 478 -25.14 -22.22 -5.73
C ALA A 478 -25.23 -21.68 -7.17
N ALA A 479 -26.02 -22.37 -8.01
CA ALA A 479 -26.37 -21.93 -9.35
C ALA A 479 -27.12 -20.57 -9.33
N PRO A 480 -27.08 -19.76 -10.40
CA PRO A 480 -27.67 -18.43 -10.40
C PRO A 480 -29.20 -18.48 -10.48
N GLU A 481 -29.88 -18.16 -9.37
CA GLU A 481 -31.32 -17.87 -9.40
C GLU A 481 -31.57 -16.47 -9.96
N GLU A 482 -32.20 -16.39 -11.14
CA GLU A 482 -32.83 -15.17 -11.64
C GLU A 482 -34.08 -14.85 -10.80
N SER A 483 -33.89 -14.19 -9.66
CA SER A 483 -34.98 -13.52 -8.93
C SER A 483 -35.02 -12.04 -9.34
N SER A 484 -35.93 -11.71 -10.25
CA SER A 484 -36.35 -10.33 -10.44
C SER A 484 -37.12 -9.89 -9.19
N ASP A 485 -36.64 -8.86 -8.49
CA ASP A 485 -37.47 -8.19 -7.48
C ASP A 485 -37.42 -6.66 -7.62
N SER A 486 -38.53 -6.04 -7.26
CA SER A 486 -38.86 -4.65 -7.52
C SER A 486 -38.70 -3.79 -6.28
N ASP A 487 -38.38 -2.50 -6.46
CA ASP A 487 -38.41 -1.51 -5.37
C ASP A 487 -39.82 -1.42 -4.77
N GLN A 488 -40.04 -2.03 -3.59
CA GLN A 488 -41.23 -1.81 -2.76
C GLN A 488 -40.85 -1.62 -1.28
N ASP A 489 -41.56 -0.71 -0.61
CA ASP A 489 -41.26 -0.27 0.75
C ASP A 489 -41.61 -1.31 1.83
N TYR A 490 -40.69 -1.54 2.76
CA TYR A 490 -41.00 -1.90 4.15
C TYR A 490 -40.28 -0.90 5.07
N GLN A 491 -40.97 -0.01 5.77
CA GLN A 491 -41.84 -0.26 6.93
C GLN A 491 -41.13 -1.05 8.03
N SER A 492 -40.71 -0.32 9.08
CA SER A 492 -40.13 -0.85 10.30
C SER A 492 -41.19 -1.47 11.22
N PRO A 493 -40.98 -2.67 11.78
CA PRO A 493 -41.81 -3.17 12.88
C PRO A 493 -41.55 -2.34 14.15
N GLN A 494 -42.61 -2.05 14.90
CA GLN A 494 -42.54 -1.36 16.19
C GLN A 494 -42.39 -2.38 17.32
N TYR A 495 -41.60 -2.03 18.36
CA TYR A 495 -41.80 -2.63 19.68
C TYR A 495 -42.87 -1.83 20.45
N LEU A 496 -43.79 -2.55 21.09
CA LEU A 496 -45.01 -1.99 21.67
C LEU A 496 -44.84 -1.65 23.17
N LEU A 497 -45.27 -0.46 23.57
CA LEU A 497 -45.72 -0.16 24.93
C LEU A 497 -47.03 0.66 24.86
N LEU A 498 -47.97 0.36 25.75
CA LEU A 498 -49.39 0.73 25.57
C LEU A 498 -49.73 2.12 26.14
N THR A 499 -50.53 2.88 25.37
CA THR A 499 -51.52 3.91 25.79
C THR A 499 -51.00 5.14 26.58
N THR A 500 -51.53 6.35 26.43
CA THR A 500 -52.86 6.83 25.95
C THR A 500 -52.77 8.04 25.00
N ASN A 501 -53.92 8.43 24.43
CA ASN A 501 -54.29 9.69 23.75
C ASN A 501 -53.50 10.96 24.20
N THR A 502 -53.24 11.98 23.38
CA THR A 502 -54.18 12.68 22.45
C THR A 502 -53.59 13.13 21.09
N THR A 503 -54.45 13.72 20.25
CA THR A 503 -54.20 14.35 18.93
C THR A 503 -53.20 15.52 19.01
N ASP A 504 -52.49 15.95 17.96
CA ASP A 504 -52.99 16.51 16.67
C ASP A 504 -52.07 16.27 15.43
N LEU A 505 -52.61 16.54 14.24
CA LEU A 505 -51.98 16.38 12.92
C LEU A 505 -51.56 17.73 12.30
N ILE A 506 -50.28 17.86 11.87
CA ILE A 506 -49.83 18.93 10.94
C ILE A 506 -48.88 18.30 9.89
N PRO A 507 -49.06 18.54 8.57
CA PRO A 507 -48.40 17.75 7.52
C PRO A 507 -47.00 18.22 7.09
N VAL A 508 -46.14 17.27 6.73
CA VAL A 508 -44.80 17.51 6.19
C VAL A 508 -44.87 17.87 4.70
N ASN A 509 -44.90 19.17 4.35
CA ASN A 509 -44.69 19.57 2.96
C ASN A 509 -44.20 21.03 2.74
N ASN A 510 -43.10 21.46 3.39
CA ASN A 510 -42.60 22.83 3.17
C ASN A 510 -41.09 23.07 3.41
N LEU A 511 -40.21 22.37 2.68
CA LEU A 511 -38.75 22.62 2.76
C LEU A 511 -37.99 22.62 1.42
N ARG A 512 -38.66 22.41 0.26
CA ARG A 512 -38.03 22.44 -1.07
C ARG A 512 -38.19 23.74 -1.86
N TYR A 513 -39.02 24.70 -1.39
CA TYR A 513 -39.48 25.83 -2.23
C TYR A 513 -38.98 27.23 -1.85
N ARG A 514 -38.24 27.43 -0.74
CA ARG A 514 -37.87 28.77 -0.24
C ARG A 514 -36.50 29.33 -0.65
N ILE A 515 -35.64 28.55 -1.31
CA ILE A 515 -34.31 29.02 -1.75
C ILE A 515 -34.31 29.54 -3.20
N TYR A 516 -35.27 29.12 -4.05
CA TYR A 516 -35.26 29.47 -5.48
C TYR A 516 -36.00 30.78 -5.85
N GLN A 517 -36.76 31.38 -4.92
CA GLN A 517 -37.60 32.57 -5.22
C GLN A 517 -36.99 33.94 -4.84
N LYS A 518 -35.73 34.01 -4.38
CA LYS A 518 -35.09 35.29 -4.01
C LYS A 518 -34.14 35.86 -5.09
N LYS A 519 -34.32 35.48 -6.36
CA LYS A 519 -33.48 35.94 -7.50
C LYS A 519 -34.23 36.38 -8.77
N GLN A 520 -35.57 36.48 -8.73
CA GLN A 520 -36.40 36.98 -9.83
C GLN A 520 -37.57 37.85 -9.31
N LYS A 521 -37.27 39.04 -8.79
CA LYS A 521 -38.27 40.10 -8.55
C LYS A 521 -37.65 41.51 -8.38
N SER A 522 -36.86 41.94 -9.37
CA SER A 522 -36.33 43.32 -9.47
C SER A 522 -36.16 43.77 -10.92
N THR A 523 -37.05 43.30 -11.80
CA THR A 523 -37.35 43.80 -13.15
C THR A 523 -38.87 43.65 -13.30
N SER A 524 -39.63 44.57 -13.90
CA SER A 524 -39.30 45.73 -14.74
C SER A 524 -40.27 46.90 -14.49
N ILE A 525 -39.87 48.14 -14.80
CA ILE A 525 -40.74 49.27 -15.22
C ILE A 525 -39.86 50.45 -15.70
N LEU A 526 -40.19 51.03 -16.88
CA LEU A 526 -39.68 52.28 -17.52
C LEU A 526 -38.13 52.41 -17.69
N THR A 527 -37.51 52.42 -18.89
CA THR A 527 -37.60 53.25 -20.13
C THR A 527 -36.82 54.57 -20.11
N ASP A 528 -35.92 54.71 -21.10
CA ASP A 528 -35.29 55.91 -21.66
C ASP A 528 -34.26 56.73 -20.85
N ALA A 529 -33.55 57.59 -21.59
CA ALA A 529 -32.57 58.62 -21.21
C ALA A 529 -31.17 58.16 -20.70
N SER A 530 -30.22 58.14 -21.66
CA SER A 530 -29.04 59.03 -21.76
C SER A 530 -28.37 59.68 -20.53
N PHE A 531 -27.09 60.04 -20.75
CA PHE A 531 -26.18 60.94 -20.00
C PHE A 531 -25.19 60.35 -18.99
N ALA A 532 -24.08 61.08 -18.84
CA ALA A 532 -22.91 60.78 -18.02
C ALA A 532 -22.62 61.91 -17.01
N ILE A 533 -21.91 61.59 -15.94
CA ILE A 533 -21.33 62.43 -14.84
C ILE A 533 -20.38 61.45 -14.12
N MET A 534 -19.09 61.65 -13.83
CA MET A 534 -18.14 62.78 -13.74
C MET A 534 -18.11 63.53 -12.38
N ALA A 535 -16.97 63.43 -11.67
CA ALA A 535 -16.66 64.05 -10.36
C ALA A 535 -17.48 63.47 -9.17
N THR A 536 -17.13 63.66 -7.88
CA THR A 536 -16.24 64.65 -7.23
C THR A 536 -15.26 64.06 -6.19
N ASN A 537 -14.23 64.84 -5.83
CA ASN A 537 -13.19 64.53 -4.84
C ASN A 537 -13.67 64.63 -3.37
N GLY A 538 -12.80 64.24 -2.43
CA GLY A 538 -12.93 64.48 -0.99
C GLY A 538 -11.65 64.08 -0.24
N ASP A 539 -10.64 64.96 -0.23
CA ASP A 539 -9.36 64.78 0.46
C ASP A 539 -9.46 64.97 1.99
N PHE A 540 -8.42 64.57 2.77
CA PHE A 540 -7.57 65.49 3.57
C PHE A 540 -6.45 64.78 4.37
N SER A 541 -5.23 65.32 4.27
CA SER A 541 -4.11 65.45 5.25
C SER A 541 -3.69 64.35 6.25
N ASP A 542 -2.40 63.97 6.18
CA ASP A 542 -1.32 64.17 7.19
C ASP A 542 -1.46 63.57 8.64
N GLU A 543 -0.43 63.40 9.48
CA GLU A 543 1.00 63.81 9.48
C GLU A 543 1.87 62.86 10.36
N ASP A 544 3.21 63.02 10.32
CA ASP A 544 4.27 62.70 11.32
C ASP A 544 4.37 61.36 12.12
N SER A 545 5.55 60.71 12.08
CA SER A 545 6.59 60.87 13.13
C SER A 545 7.77 59.86 13.07
N GLN A 546 8.97 60.33 13.46
CA GLN A 546 10.20 59.59 13.81
C GLN A 546 10.54 59.88 15.30
N PRO A 547 11.30 59.06 16.08
CA PRO A 547 12.73 58.76 15.84
C PRO A 547 13.28 57.42 16.44
N GLY A 548 14.61 57.19 16.41
CA GLY A 548 15.28 56.27 17.35
C GLY A 548 16.47 55.43 16.83
N SER A 549 17.68 56.01 16.82
CA SER A 549 18.99 55.30 16.77
C SER A 549 19.40 54.83 18.20
N PRO A 550 20.52 54.07 18.49
CA PRO A 550 21.82 54.13 17.79
C PRO A 550 22.86 52.95 17.84
N LEU A 551 23.95 53.15 17.06
CA LEU A 551 25.39 52.93 17.37
C LEU A 551 26.16 51.58 17.16
N MET A 552 27.37 51.76 16.60
CA MET A 552 28.59 50.94 16.51
C MET A 552 28.60 49.60 15.72
N GLY A 553 29.68 49.28 14.98
CA GLY A 553 30.86 50.09 14.61
C GLY A 553 32.11 49.30 14.19
N HIS A 554 32.80 49.78 13.15
CA HIS A 554 34.09 49.34 12.57
C HIS A 554 34.14 47.90 11.95
N GLU A 555 34.81 47.55 10.83
CA GLU A 555 35.74 48.19 9.84
C GLU A 555 37.16 47.56 9.81
N HIS A 556 37.74 47.52 8.59
CA HIS A 556 39.17 47.48 8.22
C HIS A 556 40.00 46.24 8.71
N GLU A 557 40.47 45.34 7.83
CA GLU A 557 41.66 45.41 6.90
C GLU A 557 42.85 44.59 7.48
N ASP A 558 43.83 44.09 6.71
CA ASP A 558 44.09 44.16 5.25
C ASP A 558 44.90 42.94 4.71
N ASP A 559 45.42 43.07 3.48
CA ASP A 559 46.63 42.42 2.90
C ASP A 559 46.54 40.93 2.45
N ILE A 560 47.22 40.43 1.40
CA ILE A 560 47.81 40.92 0.11
C ILE A 560 48.22 39.62 -0.67
N GLU A 561 48.55 39.45 -1.97
CA GLU A 561 48.91 40.18 -3.22
C GLU A 561 48.38 39.29 -4.39
N GLU A 562 48.34 39.60 -5.71
CA GLU A 562 48.77 40.75 -6.53
C GLU A 562 47.69 41.06 -7.61
N GLN A 563 47.98 41.05 -8.93
CA GLN A 563 47.16 41.62 -10.02
C GLN A 563 47.20 40.84 -11.36
N GLU A 564 46.02 40.72 -11.98
CA GLU A 564 45.58 41.15 -13.34
C GLU A 564 46.58 41.85 -14.33
N PRO A 565 46.32 41.93 -15.67
CA PRO A 565 45.34 42.92 -16.19
C PRO A 565 44.62 42.69 -17.57
N LEU A 566 43.39 43.24 -17.68
CA LEU A 566 42.76 43.94 -18.85
C LEU A 566 42.55 43.18 -20.19
N ASP A 567 41.67 43.55 -21.15
CA ASP A 567 40.63 44.59 -21.36
C ASP A 567 39.62 44.03 -22.42
N HIS A 568 38.47 44.56 -22.89
CA HIS A 568 37.61 45.78 -22.88
C HIS A 568 36.14 45.24 -23.14
N GLU A 569 34.98 45.90 -23.22
CA GLU A 569 34.40 47.26 -23.07
C GLU A 569 32.84 47.07 -23.00
N GLU A 570 32.08 47.77 -22.14
CA GLU A 570 30.61 47.99 -22.30
C GLU A 570 30.16 49.25 -21.55
N ASP A 571 29.25 50.05 -22.14
CA ASP A 571 28.82 51.35 -21.57
C ASP A 571 27.29 51.60 -21.67
N LEU A 572 26.82 52.41 -20.71
CA LEU A 572 25.46 52.81 -20.29
C LEU A 572 24.34 52.99 -21.35
N GLU A 573 23.08 52.65 -20.98
CA GLU A 573 21.95 53.61 -20.85
C GLU A 573 20.58 52.98 -20.40
N LYS A 574 20.21 53.21 -19.13
CA LYS A 574 18.83 53.46 -18.59
C LYS A 574 17.68 52.41 -18.70
N PRO A 575 16.58 52.55 -17.90
CA PRO A 575 15.67 51.44 -17.60
C PRO A 575 14.16 51.66 -17.92
N LEU A 576 13.37 50.62 -17.61
CA LEU A 576 11.90 50.58 -17.43
C LEU A 576 10.99 50.66 -18.68
N LYS A 577 10.32 49.53 -18.99
CA LYS A 577 8.85 49.46 -18.94
C LYS A 577 8.28 48.04 -18.84
N SER A 578 7.02 47.98 -18.40
CA SER A 578 6.24 46.78 -18.12
C SER A 578 5.85 45.98 -19.36
N ALA A 579 5.99 44.65 -19.30
CA ALA A 579 5.47 43.73 -20.31
C ALA A 579 4.53 42.68 -19.67
N LEU A 580 3.23 42.93 -19.71
CA LEU A 580 2.24 41.87 -19.65
C LEU A 580 1.87 41.47 -21.09
N LYS A 581 1.75 40.16 -21.33
CA LYS A 581 1.06 39.56 -22.50
C LYS A 581 1.76 39.73 -23.86
N ASN A 582 2.65 38.79 -24.22
CA ASN A 582 2.40 37.89 -25.37
C ASN A 582 3.51 36.87 -25.65
N LYS A 583 3.09 35.79 -26.32
CA LYS A 583 3.87 34.73 -27.00
C LYS A 583 4.65 33.74 -26.13
N ASP A 584 4.59 32.51 -26.61
CA ASP A 584 5.27 31.33 -26.14
C ASP A 584 6.78 31.46 -26.41
N ALA A 585 7.59 31.23 -25.37
CA ALA A 585 9.03 31.09 -25.50
C ALA A 585 9.37 29.63 -25.19
N GLU A 586 9.74 28.87 -26.22
CA GLU A 586 10.26 27.53 -26.04
C GLU A 586 11.52 27.60 -25.18
N HIS A 587 11.54 26.85 -24.07
CA HIS A 587 12.79 26.64 -23.36
C HIS A 587 13.75 25.89 -24.30
N PRO A 588 14.97 26.40 -24.57
CA PRO A 588 15.93 25.67 -25.38
C PRO A 588 16.30 24.38 -24.66
N VAL A 589 15.72 23.27 -25.12
CA VAL A 589 16.15 21.93 -24.73
C VAL A 589 17.57 21.80 -25.27
N TYR A 590 18.55 21.75 -24.36
CA TYR A 590 19.91 21.39 -24.71
C TYR A 590 19.92 19.92 -25.16
N GLU A 591 19.68 19.70 -26.45
CA GLU A 591 19.84 18.39 -27.06
C GLU A 591 21.32 17.98 -26.95
N TYR A 592 21.56 17.03 -26.05
CA TYR A 592 22.80 16.28 -26.02
C TYR A 592 22.94 15.59 -27.38
N LYS A 593 23.81 16.11 -28.25
CA LYS A 593 24.12 15.46 -29.54
C LYS A 593 24.58 14.04 -29.24
N ARG A 594 23.76 13.08 -29.65
CA ARG A 594 24.01 11.66 -29.40
C ARG A 594 25.21 11.22 -30.26
N PRO A 595 26.07 10.32 -29.77
CA PRO A 595 27.11 9.75 -30.62
C PRO A 595 26.49 9.04 -31.82
N GLU A 596 26.96 9.37 -33.02
CA GLU A 596 26.41 8.84 -34.27
C GLU A 596 26.85 7.37 -34.45
N LEU A 597 25.95 6.44 -34.12
CA LEU A 597 26.14 5.02 -34.40
C LEU A 597 26.10 4.78 -35.91
N PRO A 598 26.98 3.92 -36.48
CA PRO A 598 27.00 3.65 -37.91
C PRO A 598 25.62 3.25 -38.43
N GLU A 599 25.26 3.75 -39.62
CA GLU A 599 23.97 3.43 -40.23
C GLU A 599 23.89 1.95 -40.62
N GLN A 600 22.67 1.40 -40.58
CA GLN A 600 22.41 0.10 -41.21
C GLN A 600 22.29 0.29 -42.73
N PRO A 601 22.83 -0.65 -43.54
CA PRO A 601 22.56 -0.66 -44.98
C PRO A 601 21.07 -0.94 -45.24
N ASP A 602 20.59 -0.54 -46.42
CA ASP A 602 19.15 -0.58 -46.71
C ASP A 602 18.66 -2.02 -46.92
N PRO A 603 17.55 -2.44 -46.28
CA PRO A 603 17.16 -3.85 -46.14
C PRO A 603 16.71 -4.53 -47.45
N ASN A 604 16.77 -3.81 -48.58
CA ASN A 604 16.44 -4.30 -49.92
C ASN A 604 17.67 -4.52 -50.82
N THR A 605 18.86 -4.06 -50.41
CA THR A 605 20.11 -4.18 -51.20
C THR A 605 21.10 -5.21 -50.61
N VAL A 606 20.73 -5.88 -49.54
CA VAL A 606 21.63 -6.65 -48.66
C VAL A 606 21.30 -8.15 -48.67
N ASP A 607 22.33 -8.99 -48.77
CA ASP A 607 22.22 -10.44 -48.69
C ASP A 607 22.41 -10.94 -47.24
N PHE A 608 21.29 -11.27 -46.61
CA PHE A 608 21.23 -11.76 -45.23
C PHE A 608 21.90 -13.13 -45.00
N SER A 609 22.27 -13.87 -46.06
CA SER A 609 23.04 -15.12 -45.94
C SER A 609 24.50 -14.89 -45.54
N THR A 610 25.02 -13.68 -45.77
CA THR A 610 26.42 -13.31 -45.47
C THR A 610 26.63 -12.84 -44.02
N PHE A 611 25.56 -12.48 -43.32
CA PHE A 611 25.63 -11.94 -41.97
C PHE A 611 25.83 -13.01 -40.89
N THR A 612 26.41 -12.58 -39.78
CA THR A 612 26.35 -13.28 -38.48
C THR A 612 25.80 -12.35 -37.40
N PRO A 613 25.31 -12.84 -36.25
CA PRO A 613 24.87 -11.97 -35.14
C PRO A 613 25.98 -11.07 -34.56
N LEU A 614 27.25 -11.34 -34.90
CA LEU A 614 28.41 -10.55 -34.45
C LEU A 614 28.85 -9.47 -35.46
N THR A 615 28.11 -9.29 -36.56
CA THR A 615 28.44 -8.26 -37.57
C THR A 615 28.39 -6.86 -36.94
N PRO A 616 29.39 -5.97 -37.17
CA PRO A 616 29.44 -4.63 -36.56
C PRO A 616 28.16 -3.79 -36.68
N GLU A 617 27.54 -3.80 -37.86
CA GLU A 617 26.29 -3.06 -38.16
C GLU A 617 25.09 -3.52 -37.33
N ILE A 618 25.06 -4.80 -36.96
CA ILE A 618 24.04 -5.40 -36.10
C ILE A 618 24.37 -5.07 -34.64
N ILE A 619 25.56 -5.47 -34.20
CA ILE A 619 25.94 -5.44 -32.78
C ILE A 619 26.05 -4.01 -32.22
N ALA A 620 26.38 -3.02 -33.06
CA ALA A 620 26.43 -1.61 -32.68
C ALA A 620 25.06 -1.03 -32.28
N ARG A 621 23.95 -1.56 -32.81
CA ARG A 621 22.58 -1.01 -32.61
C ARG A 621 21.63 -1.93 -31.84
N GLN A 622 21.65 -3.24 -32.06
CA GLN A 622 20.73 -4.19 -31.42
C GLN A 622 21.46 -5.28 -30.63
N ALA A 623 20.83 -5.72 -29.54
CA ALA A 623 21.29 -6.88 -28.78
C ALA A 623 20.96 -8.17 -29.54
N THR A 624 21.82 -9.19 -29.43
CA THR A 624 21.69 -10.44 -30.21
C THR A 624 21.56 -11.70 -29.36
N ILE A 625 21.56 -11.56 -28.04
CA ILE A 625 21.42 -12.67 -27.08
C ILE A 625 20.63 -12.21 -25.84
N ASN A 626 19.73 -13.06 -25.37
CA ASN A 626 18.85 -12.83 -24.22
C ASN A 626 19.37 -13.59 -22.99
N ILE A 627 19.67 -12.86 -21.92
CA ILE A 627 20.19 -13.40 -20.66
C ILE A 627 19.17 -13.15 -19.55
N GLY A 628 18.61 -14.21 -18.98
CA GLY A 628 17.70 -14.09 -17.83
C GLY A 628 18.42 -13.84 -16.52
N THR A 629 17.86 -13.04 -15.62
CA THR A 629 18.21 -13.07 -14.19
C THR A 629 17.13 -13.83 -13.41
N ILE A 630 17.52 -14.88 -12.70
CA ILE A 630 16.61 -15.72 -11.88
C ILE A 630 17.16 -15.94 -10.46
N GLY A 631 16.29 -16.39 -9.55
CA GLY A 631 16.60 -16.55 -8.12
C GLY A 631 15.50 -15.99 -7.21
N HIS A 632 15.60 -16.25 -5.91
CA HIS A 632 14.61 -15.88 -4.89
C HIS A 632 14.30 -14.37 -4.81
N VAL A 633 13.25 -14.00 -4.06
CA VAL A 633 12.92 -12.61 -3.70
C VAL A 633 14.11 -11.95 -2.99
N ALA A 634 14.27 -10.63 -3.09
CA ALA A 634 15.35 -9.86 -2.45
C ALA A 634 16.82 -10.28 -2.72
N HIS A 635 17.08 -11.27 -3.58
CA HIS A 635 18.44 -11.65 -4.03
C HIS A 635 19.15 -10.59 -4.90
N GLY A 636 18.48 -9.51 -5.30
CA GLY A 636 19.08 -8.37 -6.01
C GLY A 636 19.19 -8.51 -7.54
N LYS A 637 18.28 -9.25 -8.19
CA LYS A 637 18.24 -9.45 -9.66
C LYS A 637 18.30 -8.14 -10.44
N SER A 638 17.33 -7.26 -10.22
CA SER A 638 17.26 -5.91 -10.81
C SER A 638 18.48 -5.05 -10.48
N THR A 639 19.11 -5.27 -9.32
CA THR A 639 20.35 -4.57 -8.93
C THR A 639 21.56 -5.04 -9.74
N VAL A 640 21.69 -6.35 -10.01
CA VAL A 640 22.73 -6.89 -10.90
C VAL A 640 22.52 -6.41 -12.34
N VAL A 641 21.28 -6.44 -12.85
CA VAL A 641 20.98 -5.89 -14.18
C VAL A 641 21.36 -4.41 -14.25
N LYS A 642 21.01 -3.61 -13.24
CA LYS A 642 21.42 -2.19 -13.13
C LYS A 642 22.93 -2.01 -12.93
N ALA A 643 23.64 -2.96 -12.33
CA ALA A 643 25.09 -2.88 -12.18
C ALA A 643 25.83 -3.09 -13.51
N ILE A 644 25.36 -4.03 -14.34
CA ILE A 644 25.95 -4.36 -15.66
C ILE A 644 25.53 -3.35 -16.74
N SER A 645 24.22 -3.09 -16.87
CA SER A 645 23.64 -2.27 -17.95
C SER A 645 23.52 -0.79 -17.63
N GLU A 646 23.58 -0.41 -16.35
CA GLU A 646 23.22 0.92 -15.83
C GLU A 646 21.77 1.37 -16.05
N VAL A 647 20.92 0.53 -16.63
CA VAL A 647 19.49 0.79 -16.84
C VAL A 647 18.69 0.24 -15.65
N HIS A 648 17.65 0.95 -15.24
CA HIS A 648 16.74 0.46 -14.19
C HIS A 648 15.54 -0.27 -14.81
N THR A 649 15.36 -1.53 -14.43
CA THR A 649 14.30 -2.42 -14.95
C THR A 649 12.93 -2.11 -14.35
N ILE A 650 12.87 -1.58 -13.12
CA ILE A 650 11.63 -1.30 -12.39
C ILE A 650 11.05 0.06 -12.84
N ARG A 651 10.14 0.01 -13.82
CA ARG A 651 9.58 1.21 -14.47
C ARG A 651 8.16 1.58 -14.02
N PHE A 652 7.41 0.68 -13.38
CA PHE A 652 6.03 0.97 -12.96
C PHE A 652 5.93 1.42 -11.50
N LYS A 653 5.11 2.45 -11.21
CA LYS A 653 4.90 3.00 -9.85
C LYS A 653 4.58 1.89 -8.83
N ASN A 654 3.65 1.00 -9.17
CA ASN A 654 3.20 -0.12 -8.34
C ASN A 654 4.32 -1.13 -8.00
N GLU A 655 5.37 -1.22 -8.81
CA GLU A 655 6.53 -2.09 -8.55
C GLU A 655 7.55 -1.39 -7.64
N GLN A 656 7.74 -0.08 -7.85
CA GLN A 656 8.61 0.78 -7.02
C GLN A 656 8.06 0.89 -5.59
N GLU A 657 6.76 1.12 -5.42
CA GLU A 657 6.06 1.14 -4.12
C GLU A 657 6.20 -0.17 -3.35
N ARG A 658 6.16 -1.31 -4.05
CA ARG A 658 6.18 -2.65 -3.45
C ARG A 658 7.58 -3.25 -3.38
N ASN A 659 8.58 -2.59 -3.97
CA ASN A 659 9.96 -3.07 -4.14
C ASN A 659 10.06 -4.50 -4.72
N ILE A 660 9.14 -4.85 -5.63
CA ILE A 660 9.13 -6.13 -6.33
C ILE A 660 8.90 -5.93 -7.83
N THR A 661 9.72 -6.61 -8.64
CA THR A 661 9.47 -6.85 -10.07
C THR A 661 8.17 -7.65 -10.20
N ILE A 662 7.19 -7.12 -10.94
CA ILE A 662 5.90 -7.79 -11.20
C ILE A 662 5.85 -8.23 -12.67
N LYS A 663 6.20 -7.32 -13.56
CA LYS A 663 6.33 -7.53 -15.00
C LYS A 663 7.78 -7.86 -15.35
N LEU A 664 8.01 -8.55 -16.46
CA LEU A 664 9.36 -8.78 -16.97
C LEU A 664 10.03 -7.42 -17.25
N GLY A 665 11.17 -7.19 -16.62
CA GLY A 665 11.98 -6.00 -16.79
C GLY A 665 13.04 -6.20 -17.87
N TYR A 666 13.46 -5.11 -18.52
CA TYR A 666 14.41 -5.17 -19.64
C TYR A 666 15.46 -4.09 -19.57
N ALA A 667 16.67 -4.46 -19.98
CA ALA A 667 17.82 -3.57 -20.14
C ALA A 667 18.79 -4.17 -21.17
N ASN A 668 19.29 -3.34 -22.08
CA ASN A 668 20.35 -3.74 -23.01
C ASN A 668 21.72 -3.26 -22.50
N ALA A 669 22.78 -4.01 -22.82
CA ALA A 669 24.14 -3.67 -22.43
C ALA A 669 25.13 -4.04 -23.54
N LYS A 670 26.06 -3.12 -23.82
CA LYS A 670 27.24 -3.37 -24.67
C LYS A 670 28.40 -3.80 -23.78
N ILE A 671 29.01 -4.94 -24.09
CA ILE A 671 30.17 -5.51 -23.41
C ILE A 671 31.40 -5.35 -24.32
N TYR A 672 32.41 -4.68 -23.78
CA TYR A 672 33.63 -4.34 -24.48
C TYR A 672 34.83 -5.05 -23.85
N LYS A 673 35.91 -5.18 -24.63
CA LYS A 673 37.22 -5.66 -24.19
C LYS A 673 38.30 -4.69 -24.65
N CYS A 674 39.25 -4.36 -23.79
CA CYS A 674 40.42 -3.56 -24.18
C CYS A 674 41.34 -4.34 -25.13
N ASP A 675 41.82 -3.70 -26.19
CA ASP A 675 42.79 -4.26 -27.13
C ASP A 675 44.21 -4.41 -26.52
N ASN A 676 44.56 -3.60 -25.51
CA ASN A 676 45.90 -3.66 -24.91
C ASN A 676 46.08 -4.92 -24.06
N VAL A 677 47.07 -5.75 -24.44
CA VAL A 677 47.48 -6.99 -23.77
C VAL A 677 48.01 -6.74 -22.34
N GLU A 678 48.51 -5.54 -22.06
CA GLU A 678 48.97 -5.13 -20.72
C GLU A 678 47.80 -4.93 -19.73
N CYS A 679 46.55 -4.89 -20.20
CA CYS A 679 45.38 -4.69 -19.35
C CYS A 679 45.02 -5.98 -18.58
N PRO A 680 45.14 -6.03 -17.24
CA PRO A 680 44.97 -7.26 -16.50
C PRO A 680 43.51 -7.70 -16.41
N ARG A 681 43.29 -9.00 -16.60
CA ARG A 681 42.01 -9.69 -16.39
C ARG A 681 41.69 -9.69 -14.88
N PRO A 682 40.43 -9.46 -14.45
CA PRO A 682 39.22 -9.29 -15.28
C PRO A 682 39.00 -7.87 -15.82
N THR A 683 39.68 -6.84 -15.28
CA THR A 683 39.41 -5.40 -15.55
C THR A 683 39.58 -4.93 -17.00
N CYS A 684 40.06 -5.81 -17.89
CA CYS A 684 40.07 -5.58 -19.34
C CYS A 684 38.66 -5.63 -19.98
N TYR A 685 37.66 -6.21 -19.29
CA TYR A 685 36.25 -6.21 -19.73
C TYR A 685 35.45 -5.13 -19.02
N LYS A 686 34.61 -4.40 -19.76
CA LYS A 686 33.73 -3.36 -19.20
C LYS A 686 32.39 -3.33 -19.94
N SER A 687 31.31 -2.99 -19.23
CA SER A 687 29.97 -2.89 -19.79
C SER A 687 29.43 -1.46 -19.68
N TYR A 688 28.70 -1.04 -20.71
CA TYR A 688 28.02 0.26 -20.79
C TYR A 688 26.61 0.12 -21.40
N LYS A 689 25.81 1.19 -21.31
CA LYS A 689 24.51 1.31 -21.98
C LYS A 689 24.63 1.19 -23.50
N SER A 690 23.52 0.79 -24.13
CA SER A 690 23.31 0.72 -25.59
C SER A 690 23.68 1.99 -26.36
N GLU A 691 23.62 3.15 -25.70
CA GLU A 691 23.89 4.48 -26.25
C GLU A 691 25.38 4.82 -26.40
N LYS A 692 26.29 4.05 -25.77
CA LYS A 692 27.74 4.28 -25.86
C LYS A 692 28.26 3.93 -27.27
N GLU A 693 29.27 4.68 -27.70
CA GLU A 693 30.03 4.50 -28.96
C GLU A 693 30.54 3.07 -29.17
N VAL A 694 30.90 2.75 -30.41
CA VAL A 694 31.33 1.38 -30.80
C VAL A 694 32.71 1.04 -30.25
N ASP A 695 33.68 1.95 -30.34
CA ASP A 695 35.07 1.72 -29.91
C ASP A 695 35.62 2.88 -29.03
N PRO A 696 35.12 3.09 -27.80
CA PRO A 696 35.58 4.17 -26.93
C PRO A 696 37.02 3.96 -26.41
N PRO A 697 37.75 5.03 -26.04
CA PRO A 697 39.08 4.92 -25.44
C PRO A 697 39.05 4.24 -24.07
N CYS A 698 40.17 3.63 -23.65
CA CYS A 698 40.27 3.02 -22.33
C CYS A 698 40.35 4.07 -21.22
N GLU A 699 39.37 4.07 -20.32
CA GLU A 699 39.27 4.99 -19.17
C GLU A 699 40.27 4.68 -18.03
N ARG A 700 41.29 3.83 -18.27
CA ARG A 700 42.31 3.45 -17.26
C ARG A 700 43.57 4.28 -17.45
N GLU A 701 43.99 4.97 -16.39
CA GLU A 701 45.27 5.68 -16.32
C GLU A 701 46.44 4.76 -16.73
N GLY A 702 47.29 5.24 -17.65
CA GLY A 702 48.41 4.48 -18.20
C GLY A 702 48.07 3.49 -19.34
N CYS A 703 46.81 3.39 -19.78
CA CYS A 703 46.41 2.45 -20.84
C CYS A 703 45.96 3.18 -22.12
N GLY A 704 46.82 3.25 -23.14
CA GLY A 704 46.51 3.87 -24.45
C GLY A 704 45.63 3.03 -25.39
N GLY A 705 44.99 1.97 -24.91
CA GLY A 705 44.17 1.07 -25.73
C GLY A 705 42.75 1.59 -26.01
N THR A 706 42.09 1.04 -27.02
CA THR A 706 40.65 1.19 -27.24
C THR A 706 39.88 -0.01 -26.71
N TYR A 707 38.63 0.21 -26.30
CA TYR A 707 37.67 -0.81 -25.92
C TYR A 707 36.88 -1.26 -27.16
N ARG A 708 37.09 -2.49 -27.65
CA ARG A 708 36.29 -3.05 -28.76
C ARG A 708 34.99 -3.63 -28.28
N LEU A 709 33.90 -3.31 -28.97
CA LEU A 709 32.60 -3.96 -28.76
C LEU A 709 32.65 -5.43 -29.17
N LEU A 710 32.54 -6.34 -28.19
CA LEU A 710 32.51 -7.79 -28.44
C LEU A 710 31.10 -8.37 -28.45
N ARG A 711 30.19 -7.84 -27.60
CA ARG A 711 28.82 -8.35 -27.45
C ARG A 711 27.85 -7.23 -27.14
N HIS A 712 26.65 -7.35 -27.67
CA HIS A 712 25.49 -6.55 -27.25
C HIS A 712 24.43 -7.54 -26.75
N VAL A 713 24.14 -7.46 -25.45
CA VAL A 713 23.30 -8.43 -24.73
C VAL A 713 22.03 -7.76 -24.21
N SER A 714 20.94 -8.50 -24.13
CA SER A 714 19.70 -8.06 -23.51
C SER A 714 19.44 -8.84 -22.23
N PHE A 715 19.13 -8.16 -21.14
CA PHE A 715 18.80 -8.78 -19.86
C PHE A 715 17.27 -8.86 -19.66
N VAL A 716 16.79 -10.07 -19.36
CA VAL A 716 15.40 -10.37 -19.03
C VAL A 716 15.29 -10.52 -17.51
N ASP A 717 14.84 -9.47 -16.84
CA ASP A 717 14.74 -9.41 -15.38
C ASP A 717 13.45 -10.06 -14.90
N CYS A 718 13.54 -11.33 -14.51
CA CYS A 718 12.38 -12.11 -14.09
C CYS A 718 11.93 -11.79 -12.66
N PRO A 719 10.61 -11.79 -12.39
CA PRO A 719 10.13 -11.80 -11.01
C PRO A 719 10.58 -13.09 -10.30
N GLY A 720 10.95 -12.97 -9.02
CA GLY A 720 11.35 -14.13 -8.20
C GLY A 720 10.38 -14.50 -7.09
N HIS A 721 9.17 -13.93 -7.13
CA HIS A 721 8.08 -14.26 -6.22
C HIS A 721 7.27 -15.40 -6.84
N ASP A 722 6.97 -16.43 -6.07
CA ASP A 722 6.25 -17.62 -6.52
C ASP A 722 4.86 -17.36 -7.13
N ILE A 723 4.12 -16.37 -6.65
CA ILE A 723 2.87 -15.89 -7.27
C ILE A 723 3.05 -15.57 -8.77
N LEU A 724 4.26 -15.16 -9.16
CA LEU A 724 4.62 -14.71 -10.50
C LEU A 724 5.42 -15.76 -11.30
N MET A 725 5.42 -17.03 -10.88
CA MET A 725 6.05 -18.13 -11.63
C MET A 725 5.56 -18.22 -13.09
N SER A 726 4.30 -17.84 -13.36
CA SER A 726 3.79 -17.79 -14.74
C SER A 726 4.57 -16.79 -15.60
N THR A 727 4.81 -15.57 -15.07
CA THR A 727 5.59 -14.52 -15.72
C THR A 727 7.06 -14.91 -15.88
N MET A 728 7.64 -15.61 -14.88
CA MET A 728 9.01 -16.13 -14.98
C MET A 728 9.13 -17.18 -16.10
N LEU A 729 8.19 -18.13 -16.18
CA LEU A 729 8.13 -19.13 -17.25
C LEU A 729 7.94 -18.49 -18.64
N SER A 730 7.07 -17.48 -18.75
CA SER A 730 6.88 -16.74 -20.00
C SER A 730 8.14 -16.00 -20.47
N GLY A 731 9.00 -15.56 -19.54
CA GLY A 731 10.31 -15.01 -19.86
C GLY A 731 11.35 -16.08 -20.20
N ALA A 732 11.30 -17.23 -19.52
CA ALA A 732 12.25 -18.33 -19.70
C ALA A 732 12.23 -18.93 -21.13
N ALA A 733 11.08 -18.88 -21.82
CA ALA A 733 10.93 -19.31 -23.21
C ALA A 733 11.70 -18.46 -24.24
N VAL A 734 12.24 -17.29 -23.85
CA VAL A 734 12.90 -16.32 -24.73
C VAL A 734 14.41 -16.19 -24.44
N MET A 735 14.88 -16.74 -23.33
CA MET A 735 16.29 -16.68 -22.92
C MET A 735 17.16 -17.63 -23.73
N ASP A 736 18.38 -17.22 -24.08
CA ASP A 736 19.42 -18.09 -24.60
C ASP A 736 20.32 -18.63 -23.46
N ALA A 737 20.44 -17.85 -22.37
CA ALA A 737 21.29 -18.14 -21.20
C ALA A 737 20.70 -17.53 -19.92
N ALA A 738 21.21 -17.92 -18.74
CA ALA A 738 20.70 -17.45 -17.46
C ALA A 738 21.76 -17.20 -16.37
N LEU A 739 21.48 -16.19 -15.55
CA LEU A 739 22.19 -15.83 -14.33
C LEU A 739 21.38 -16.28 -13.11
N LEU A 740 21.88 -17.27 -12.37
CA LEU A 740 21.28 -17.73 -11.12
C LEU A 740 21.84 -16.95 -9.94
N LEU A 741 21.09 -15.97 -9.44
CA LEU A 741 21.48 -15.19 -8.27
C LEU A 741 21.14 -15.94 -6.97
N ILE A 742 22.15 -16.08 -6.10
CA ILE A 742 22.01 -16.63 -4.75
C ILE A 742 22.58 -15.60 -3.75
N ALA A 743 21.78 -15.11 -2.81
CA ALA A 743 22.26 -14.20 -1.78
C ALA A 743 23.05 -14.95 -0.71
N GLY A 744 24.29 -14.54 -0.45
CA GLY A 744 25.15 -15.19 0.55
C GLY A 744 24.72 -14.99 2.01
N ASN A 745 23.89 -13.97 2.29
CA ASN A 745 23.34 -13.74 3.62
C ASN A 745 22.17 -14.69 3.98
N GLU A 746 21.80 -15.60 3.07
CA GLU A 746 20.65 -16.50 3.20
C GLU A 746 21.09 -17.97 3.19
N THR A 747 20.20 -18.90 3.53
CA THR A 747 20.55 -20.33 3.54
C THR A 747 20.30 -20.98 2.18
N CYS A 748 21.38 -21.43 1.53
CA CYS A 748 21.28 -22.23 0.31
C CYS A 748 20.93 -23.70 0.63
N PRO A 749 19.97 -24.34 -0.07
CA PRO A 749 19.12 -23.80 -1.13
C PRO A 749 17.78 -23.22 -0.64
N GLN A 750 17.44 -22.02 -1.11
CA GLN A 750 16.09 -21.45 -0.97
C GLN A 750 15.08 -22.16 -1.92
N PRO A 751 13.78 -22.27 -1.56
CA PRO A 751 12.83 -23.06 -2.35
C PRO A 751 12.58 -22.53 -3.77
N GLN A 752 12.48 -21.21 -3.94
CA GLN A 752 12.31 -20.59 -5.26
C GLN A 752 13.58 -20.70 -6.11
N THR A 753 14.77 -20.83 -5.50
CA THR A 753 16.02 -21.06 -6.24
C THR A 753 16.02 -22.43 -6.92
N SER A 754 15.43 -23.47 -6.30
CA SER A 754 15.25 -24.77 -6.96
C SER A 754 14.05 -24.80 -7.91
N GLU A 755 12.97 -24.07 -7.63
CA GLU A 755 11.82 -23.93 -8.55
C GLU A 755 12.24 -23.26 -9.88
N HIS A 756 13.00 -22.16 -9.84
CA HIS A 756 13.53 -21.53 -11.05
C HIS A 756 14.58 -22.38 -11.79
N LEU A 757 15.46 -23.09 -11.07
CA LEU A 757 16.47 -23.95 -11.71
C LEU A 757 15.82 -25.11 -12.47
N ALA A 758 14.80 -25.74 -11.88
CA ALA A 758 14.03 -26.80 -12.55
C ALA A 758 13.23 -26.26 -13.75
N ALA A 759 12.71 -25.04 -13.69
CA ALA A 759 12.06 -24.40 -14.84
C ALA A 759 13.03 -24.19 -16.02
N ILE A 760 14.27 -23.78 -15.75
CA ILE A 760 15.35 -23.61 -16.74
C ILE A 760 15.80 -24.96 -17.34
N GLU A 761 15.96 -25.99 -16.51
CA GLU A 761 16.21 -27.37 -16.95
C GLU A 761 15.07 -27.91 -17.84
N ILE A 762 13.81 -27.63 -17.50
CA ILE A 762 12.64 -27.96 -18.32
C ILE A 762 12.73 -27.28 -19.69
N MET A 763 13.10 -26.00 -19.77
CA MET A 763 13.28 -25.27 -21.03
C MET A 763 14.59 -25.61 -21.78
N LYS A 764 15.37 -26.59 -21.31
CA LYS A 764 16.64 -27.06 -21.91
C LYS A 764 17.75 -25.99 -22.00
N LEU A 765 17.73 -24.96 -21.17
CA LEU A 765 18.78 -23.93 -21.17
C LEU A 765 20.05 -24.46 -20.50
N SER A 766 21.09 -24.73 -21.29
CA SER A 766 22.38 -25.28 -20.85
C SER A 766 23.34 -24.22 -20.28
N HIS A 767 23.22 -22.96 -20.71
CA HIS A 767 24.20 -21.92 -20.39
C HIS A 767 23.79 -21.13 -19.15
N ILE A 768 24.22 -21.64 -17.99
CA ILE A 768 23.97 -21.05 -16.67
C ILE A 768 25.29 -20.47 -16.12
N ILE A 769 25.20 -19.34 -15.41
CA ILE A 769 26.26 -18.78 -14.56
C ILE A 769 25.63 -18.49 -13.19
N ILE A 770 26.28 -18.89 -12.10
CA ILE A 770 25.79 -18.64 -10.74
C ILE A 770 26.47 -17.39 -10.18
N LEU A 771 25.68 -16.49 -9.61
CA LEU A 771 26.14 -15.24 -9.00
C LEU A 771 25.85 -15.28 -7.49
N GLN A 772 26.91 -15.42 -6.70
CA GLN A 772 26.84 -15.32 -5.25
C GLN A 772 26.87 -13.83 -4.88
N ASN A 773 25.70 -13.25 -4.62
CA ASN A 773 25.51 -11.81 -4.39
C ASN A 773 25.49 -11.45 -2.89
N LYS A 774 25.64 -10.15 -2.58
CA LYS A 774 25.73 -9.59 -1.22
C LYS A 774 26.94 -10.11 -0.41
N VAL A 775 28.06 -10.35 -1.09
CA VAL A 775 29.31 -10.81 -0.44
C VAL A 775 29.88 -9.77 0.53
N ASP A 776 29.56 -8.49 0.30
CA ASP A 776 29.81 -7.35 1.19
C ASP A 776 29.24 -7.50 2.62
N LEU A 777 28.27 -8.39 2.85
CA LEU A 777 27.71 -8.68 4.17
C LEU A 777 28.34 -9.90 4.86
N MET A 778 29.30 -10.57 4.22
CA MET A 778 29.90 -11.82 4.71
C MET A 778 31.38 -11.66 5.10
N ARG A 779 31.85 -12.56 5.97
CA ARG A 779 33.28 -12.86 6.12
C ARG A 779 33.70 -13.94 5.12
N GLU A 780 34.98 -13.97 4.77
CA GLU A 780 35.53 -14.90 3.78
C GLU A 780 35.22 -16.38 4.09
N ASP A 781 35.39 -16.81 5.35
CA ASP A 781 35.04 -18.17 5.80
C ASP A 781 33.56 -18.52 5.54
N ALA A 782 32.65 -17.56 5.78
CA ALA A 782 31.23 -17.74 5.59
C ALA A 782 30.87 -17.77 4.09
N ALA A 783 31.49 -16.91 3.29
CA ALA A 783 31.33 -16.91 1.84
C ALA A 783 31.83 -18.23 1.22
N LEU A 784 32.93 -18.79 1.71
CA LEU A 784 33.51 -20.06 1.25
C LEU A 784 32.65 -21.26 1.70
N SER A 785 32.14 -21.26 2.93
CA SER A 785 31.16 -22.25 3.41
C SER A 785 29.86 -22.22 2.57
N HIS A 786 29.37 -21.03 2.24
CA HIS A 786 28.21 -20.86 1.37
C HIS A 786 28.49 -21.27 -0.10
N TYR A 787 29.71 -21.04 -0.61
CA TYR A 787 30.15 -21.55 -1.91
C TYR A 787 30.15 -23.09 -1.95
N GLN A 788 30.58 -23.75 -0.87
CA GLN A 788 30.51 -25.22 -0.76
C GLN A 788 29.05 -25.73 -0.69
N SER A 789 28.13 -25.00 -0.07
CA SER A 789 26.70 -25.39 -0.04
C SER A 789 26.02 -25.21 -1.41
N ILE A 790 26.38 -24.15 -2.16
CA ILE A 790 26.00 -23.97 -3.58
C ILE A 790 26.49 -25.17 -4.41
N LEU A 791 27.79 -25.52 -4.34
CA LEU A 791 28.34 -26.67 -5.07
C LEU A 791 27.63 -27.98 -4.70
N LYS A 792 27.28 -28.18 -3.43
CA LYS A 792 26.55 -29.37 -2.97
C LYS A 792 25.12 -29.43 -3.50
N PHE A 793 24.46 -28.27 -3.69
CA PHE A 793 23.12 -28.17 -4.26
C PHE A 793 23.09 -28.40 -5.78
N ILE A 794 24.12 -27.93 -6.50
CA ILE A 794 24.21 -28.01 -7.96
C ILE A 794 24.46 -29.44 -8.48
N ARG A 795 25.20 -30.27 -7.73
CA ARG A 795 25.62 -31.61 -8.17
C ARG A 795 24.45 -32.47 -8.66
N GLY A 796 24.52 -32.91 -9.92
CA GLY A 796 23.48 -33.71 -10.56
C GLY A 796 22.27 -32.90 -11.11
N THR A 797 22.43 -31.60 -11.31
CA THR A 797 21.50 -30.74 -12.08
C THR A 797 22.17 -30.27 -13.39
N VAL A 798 21.42 -29.65 -14.30
CA VAL A 798 21.98 -29.05 -15.53
C VAL A 798 23.05 -27.98 -15.26
N ALA A 799 23.07 -27.38 -14.06
CA ALA A 799 24.08 -26.39 -13.68
C ALA A 799 25.43 -27.00 -13.24
N ASP A 800 25.61 -28.32 -13.25
CA ASP A 800 26.88 -28.94 -12.84
C ASP A 800 28.05 -28.50 -13.75
N GLY A 801 29.18 -28.12 -13.13
CA GLY A 801 30.29 -27.47 -13.81
C GLY A 801 30.10 -25.97 -14.17
N SER A 802 28.94 -25.37 -13.95
CA SER A 802 28.72 -23.93 -14.21
C SER A 802 29.54 -23.04 -13.25
N PRO A 803 30.11 -21.91 -13.72
CA PRO A 803 30.93 -21.04 -12.89
C PRO A 803 30.11 -20.31 -11.82
N ILE A 804 30.66 -20.22 -10.61
CA ILE A 804 30.09 -19.50 -9.47
C ILE A 804 30.96 -18.27 -9.20
N ILE A 805 30.39 -17.07 -9.33
CA ILE A 805 31.12 -15.79 -9.23
C ILE A 805 30.64 -15.03 -7.97
N PRO A 806 31.52 -14.71 -7.00
CA PRO A 806 31.19 -13.84 -5.89
C PRO A 806 31.15 -12.36 -6.33
N ILE A 807 30.06 -11.65 -6.04
CA ILE A 807 29.84 -10.25 -6.44
C ILE A 807 29.19 -9.41 -5.33
N SER A 808 29.32 -8.08 -5.45
CA SER A 808 28.45 -7.13 -4.77
C SER A 808 27.75 -6.25 -5.80
N ALA A 809 26.47 -6.55 -6.08
CA ALA A 809 25.67 -5.78 -7.02
C ALA A 809 25.48 -4.31 -6.59
N GLN A 810 25.42 -4.06 -5.28
CA GLN A 810 25.17 -2.73 -4.72
C GLN A 810 26.39 -1.82 -4.84
N LEU A 811 27.59 -2.36 -4.65
CA LEU A 811 28.87 -1.65 -4.74
C LEU A 811 29.51 -1.72 -6.14
N LYS A 812 28.86 -2.39 -7.10
CA LYS A 812 29.42 -2.76 -8.43
C LYS A 812 30.75 -3.53 -8.39
N TYR A 813 31.09 -4.22 -7.30
CA TYR A 813 32.33 -5.02 -7.23
C TYR A 813 32.22 -6.35 -8.00
N ASN A 814 33.31 -6.67 -8.70
CA ASN A 814 33.53 -7.89 -9.49
C ASN A 814 32.57 -8.10 -10.68
N ILE A 815 31.95 -7.02 -11.17
CA ILE A 815 31.09 -7.04 -12.37
C ILE A 815 31.92 -7.34 -13.64
N ASP A 816 33.17 -6.90 -13.71
CA ASP A 816 34.10 -7.17 -14.81
C ASP A 816 34.31 -8.67 -15.05
N ALA A 817 34.40 -9.46 -13.98
CA ALA A 817 34.51 -10.92 -14.07
C ALA A 817 33.20 -11.57 -14.54
N VAL A 818 32.03 -11.00 -14.21
CA VAL A 818 30.75 -11.42 -14.80
C VAL A 818 30.76 -11.15 -16.30
N ASN A 819 31.18 -9.96 -16.74
CA ASN A 819 31.32 -9.62 -18.16
C ASN A 819 32.29 -10.56 -18.89
N GLU A 820 33.41 -10.92 -18.28
CA GLU A 820 34.36 -11.92 -18.81
C GLU A 820 33.72 -13.31 -18.97
N HIS A 821 33.00 -13.80 -17.96
CA HIS A 821 32.30 -15.08 -18.04
C HIS A 821 31.09 -15.07 -19.00
N LEU A 822 30.40 -13.94 -19.13
CA LEU A 822 29.36 -13.73 -20.16
C LEU A 822 29.93 -13.82 -21.58
N VAL A 823 31.17 -13.36 -21.81
CA VAL A 823 31.84 -13.44 -23.12
C VAL A 823 32.44 -14.82 -23.39
N SER A 824 32.90 -15.53 -22.37
CA SER A 824 33.66 -16.80 -22.52
C SER A 824 32.85 -18.09 -22.34
N HIS A 825 31.84 -18.11 -21.46
CA HIS A 825 31.08 -19.34 -21.13
C HIS A 825 29.82 -19.53 -21.97
N ILE A 826 29.22 -18.43 -22.44
CA ILE A 826 27.99 -18.44 -23.22
C ILE A 826 28.37 -18.32 -24.71
N PRO A 827 28.14 -19.31 -25.59
CA PRO A 827 28.29 -19.13 -27.03
C PRO A 827 27.16 -18.23 -27.58
N VAL A 828 27.38 -17.65 -28.77
CA VAL A 828 26.28 -17.02 -29.50
C VAL A 828 25.42 -18.13 -30.13
N PRO A 829 24.09 -18.15 -29.94
CA PRO A 829 23.22 -19.15 -30.54
C PRO A 829 23.23 -19.01 -32.07
N ILE A 830 23.30 -20.13 -32.79
CA ILE A 830 23.15 -20.15 -34.25
C ILE A 830 21.65 -19.94 -34.55
N ARG A 831 21.32 -18.83 -35.21
CA ARG A 831 19.95 -18.45 -35.57
C ARG A 831 19.87 -18.27 -37.09
N ASP A 832 18.80 -18.77 -37.70
CA ASP A 832 18.59 -18.69 -39.15
C ASP A 832 17.95 -17.34 -39.53
N PHE A 833 18.61 -16.58 -40.41
CA PHE A 833 18.14 -15.31 -40.94
C PHE A 833 17.27 -15.44 -42.20
N THR A 834 17.33 -16.60 -42.88
CA THR A 834 16.62 -16.89 -44.13
C THR A 834 15.23 -17.49 -43.92
N ALA A 835 14.98 -18.06 -42.74
CA ALA A 835 13.66 -18.49 -42.29
C ALA A 835 12.63 -17.35 -42.28
N ALA A 836 11.33 -17.70 -42.26
CA ALA A 836 10.28 -16.71 -42.03
C ALA A 836 10.39 -16.09 -40.62
N PRO A 837 10.16 -14.78 -40.44
CA PRO A 837 10.27 -14.14 -39.14
C PRO A 837 9.19 -14.64 -38.18
N HIS A 838 9.63 -15.25 -37.08
CA HIS A 838 8.80 -15.72 -35.97
C HIS A 838 9.19 -14.93 -34.72
N MET A 839 8.31 -14.02 -34.29
CA MET A 839 8.48 -13.19 -33.10
C MET A 839 7.47 -13.59 -32.03
N ILE A 840 7.95 -13.79 -30.80
CA ILE A 840 7.08 -13.96 -29.63
C ILE A 840 6.90 -12.60 -28.96
N ILE A 841 5.64 -12.17 -28.81
CA ILE A 841 5.27 -10.96 -28.09
C ILE A 841 5.27 -11.26 -26.58
N ILE A 842 6.05 -10.51 -25.83
CA ILE A 842 6.24 -10.70 -24.37
C ILE A 842 5.61 -9.52 -23.60
N ARG A 843 5.38 -8.40 -24.30
CA ARG A 843 4.90 -7.12 -23.80
C ARG A 843 4.04 -6.47 -24.87
N SER A 844 3.05 -5.68 -24.47
CA SER A 844 2.43 -4.73 -25.39
C SER A 844 2.24 -3.39 -24.72
N PHE A 845 2.58 -2.33 -25.46
CA PHE A 845 2.68 -0.98 -24.96
C PHE A 845 1.83 -0.02 -25.81
N ASP A 846 1.30 0.98 -25.13
CA ASP A 846 0.80 2.21 -25.72
C ASP A 846 1.86 3.28 -25.47
N VAL A 847 2.29 3.98 -26.52
CA VAL A 847 3.30 5.06 -26.45
C VAL A 847 2.67 6.45 -26.39
N ASN A 848 1.35 6.55 -26.54
CA ASN A 848 0.65 7.82 -26.58
C ASN A 848 0.60 8.47 -25.19
N LYS A 849 0.91 9.77 -25.15
CA LYS A 849 0.90 10.55 -23.90
C LYS A 849 -0.56 10.91 -23.54
N PRO A 850 -0.99 10.79 -22.27
CA PRO A 850 -2.30 11.25 -21.85
C PRO A 850 -2.49 12.74 -22.17
N GLY A 851 -3.49 13.07 -23.00
CA GLY A 851 -3.77 14.44 -23.45
C GLY A 851 -3.18 14.83 -24.82
N ALA A 852 -2.50 13.91 -25.53
CA ALA A 852 -2.12 14.11 -26.93
C ALA A 852 -3.34 14.32 -27.84
N GLY A 853 -3.14 15.04 -28.96
CA GLY A 853 -4.16 15.23 -29.99
C GLY A 853 -4.45 13.95 -30.78
N ILE A 854 -5.64 13.85 -31.38
CA ILE A 854 -6.03 12.68 -32.21
C ILE A 854 -5.09 12.53 -33.42
N GLU A 855 -4.62 13.66 -33.96
CA GLU A 855 -3.67 13.72 -35.09
C GLU A 855 -2.24 13.30 -34.71
N GLU A 856 -1.91 13.27 -33.42
CA GLU A 856 -0.59 12.87 -32.90
C GLU A 856 -0.54 11.39 -32.47
N LEU A 857 -1.66 10.65 -32.62
CA LEU A 857 -1.77 9.28 -32.15
C LEU A 857 -0.92 8.32 -32.99
N ASN A 858 0.04 7.69 -32.32
CA ASN A 858 0.84 6.60 -32.84
C ASN A 858 0.12 5.26 -32.59
N GLY A 859 0.33 4.28 -33.46
CA GLY A 859 -0.20 2.94 -33.28
C GLY A 859 0.45 2.17 -32.12
N GLY A 860 -0.16 1.05 -31.75
CA GLY A 860 0.32 0.20 -30.65
C GLY A 860 1.68 -0.45 -30.93
N VAL A 861 2.45 -0.68 -29.86
CA VAL A 861 3.80 -1.28 -29.94
C VAL A 861 3.80 -2.69 -29.35
N ALA A 862 4.24 -3.65 -30.15
CA ALA A 862 4.48 -5.03 -29.72
C ALA A 862 5.94 -5.18 -29.29
N GLY A 863 6.18 -5.51 -28.02
CA GLY A 863 7.52 -5.73 -27.47
C GLY A 863 7.81 -7.22 -27.30
N GLY A 864 8.90 -7.71 -27.87
CA GLY A 864 9.18 -9.13 -27.87
C GLY A 864 10.58 -9.48 -28.38
N SER A 865 10.78 -10.77 -28.65
CA SER A 865 12.02 -11.29 -29.24
C SER A 865 11.73 -12.08 -30.49
N ILE A 866 12.57 -11.90 -31.51
CA ILE A 866 12.54 -12.69 -32.74
C ILE A 866 13.34 -13.98 -32.49
N LEU A 867 12.75 -15.14 -32.77
CA LEU A 867 13.41 -16.44 -32.65
C LEU A 867 14.22 -16.79 -33.90
N THR A 868 13.58 -16.67 -35.06
CA THR A 868 14.08 -17.00 -36.41
C THR A 868 13.60 -15.96 -37.41
N GLY A 869 14.32 -15.81 -38.53
CA GLY A 869 13.99 -14.90 -39.64
C GLY A 869 14.18 -13.41 -39.34
N VAL A 870 14.39 -12.59 -40.38
CA VAL A 870 14.57 -11.13 -40.23
C VAL A 870 13.26 -10.39 -40.49
N LEU A 871 12.94 -9.39 -39.65
CA LEU A 871 11.79 -8.49 -39.83
C LEU A 871 12.26 -7.11 -40.32
N LYS A 872 11.58 -6.54 -41.31
CA LYS A 872 11.92 -5.27 -41.94
C LYS A 872 10.90 -4.18 -41.63
N LEU A 873 11.29 -2.92 -41.83
CA LEU A 873 10.32 -1.83 -41.94
C LEU A 873 9.37 -2.08 -43.12
N ASP A 874 8.12 -1.62 -42.99
CA ASP A 874 7.05 -1.77 -43.99
C ASP A 874 6.61 -3.22 -44.34
N ASP A 875 7.01 -4.25 -43.57
CA ASP A 875 6.47 -5.60 -43.71
C ASP A 875 4.97 -5.70 -43.33
N GLU A 876 4.18 -6.50 -44.08
CA GLU A 876 2.82 -6.93 -43.70
C GLU A 876 2.89 -8.10 -42.69
N ILE A 877 2.40 -7.84 -41.49
CA ILE A 877 2.44 -8.77 -40.35
C ILE A 877 1.05 -9.28 -39.97
N GLU A 878 0.99 -10.51 -39.49
CA GLU A 878 -0.15 -11.08 -38.78
C GLU A 878 0.22 -11.37 -37.32
N ILE A 879 -0.76 -11.26 -36.42
CA ILE A 879 -0.65 -11.70 -35.03
C ILE A 879 -1.71 -12.75 -34.74
N ARG A 880 -1.28 -13.90 -34.21
CA ARG A 880 -2.13 -15.04 -33.81
C ARG A 880 -1.96 -15.35 -32.31
N PRO A 881 -3.01 -15.81 -31.59
CA PRO A 881 -4.35 -16.17 -32.08
C PRO A 881 -5.23 -14.97 -32.49
N GLY A 882 -4.86 -13.74 -32.10
CA GLY A 882 -5.58 -12.52 -32.48
C GLY A 882 -6.81 -12.25 -31.62
N ILE A 883 -7.89 -11.75 -32.22
CA ILE A 883 -9.15 -11.49 -31.53
C ILE A 883 -9.93 -12.79 -31.40
N VAL A 884 -10.22 -13.20 -30.17
CA VAL A 884 -10.98 -14.41 -29.85
C VAL A 884 -12.42 -14.03 -29.51
N THR A 885 -13.38 -14.49 -30.31
CA THR A 885 -14.82 -14.35 -30.05
C THR A 885 -15.44 -15.71 -29.74
N ARG A 886 -16.62 -15.71 -29.13
CA ARG A 886 -17.46 -16.90 -28.92
C ARG A 886 -18.81 -16.65 -29.58
N ASP A 887 -19.25 -17.59 -30.40
CA ASP A 887 -20.56 -17.57 -31.03
C ASP A 887 -21.65 -17.90 -29.99
N GLU A 888 -22.91 -17.61 -30.31
CA GLU A 888 -24.09 -17.96 -29.49
C GLU A 888 -24.14 -19.47 -29.15
N ASN A 889 -23.63 -20.31 -30.05
CA ASN A 889 -23.49 -21.77 -29.86
C ASN A 889 -22.27 -22.17 -29.00
N GLY A 890 -21.61 -21.23 -28.30
CA GLY A 890 -20.43 -21.45 -27.46
C GLY A 890 -19.13 -21.77 -28.23
N LYS A 891 -19.19 -21.95 -29.55
CA LYS A 891 -18.03 -22.23 -30.41
C LYS A 891 -17.09 -21.02 -30.41
N VAL A 892 -15.80 -21.28 -30.22
CA VAL A 892 -14.74 -20.25 -30.32
C VAL A 892 -14.46 -19.94 -31.79
N GLN A 893 -14.30 -18.66 -32.12
CA GLN A 893 -13.71 -18.19 -33.38
C GLN A 893 -12.45 -17.36 -33.07
N CYS A 894 -11.47 -17.38 -33.98
CA CYS A 894 -10.27 -16.55 -33.90
C CYS A 894 -10.10 -15.76 -35.20
N ARG A 895 -9.89 -14.45 -35.09
CA ARG A 895 -9.56 -13.54 -36.20
C ARG A 895 -8.15 -12.98 -35.98
N PRO A 896 -7.16 -13.34 -36.82
CA PRO A 896 -5.81 -12.77 -36.73
C PRO A 896 -5.83 -11.25 -36.85
N ILE A 897 -4.92 -10.58 -36.16
CA ILE A 897 -4.77 -9.13 -36.28
C ILE A 897 -3.73 -8.86 -37.38
N PHE A 898 -4.15 -8.33 -38.51
CA PHE A 898 -3.25 -7.88 -39.58
C PHE A 898 -2.79 -6.44 -39.34
N SER A 899 -1.53 -6.14 -39.66
CA SER A 899 -0.98 -4.79 -39.58
C SER A 899 0.25 -4.61 -40.47
N LYS A 900 0.83 -3.41 -40.42
CA LYS A 900 2.10 -3.07 -41.08
C LYS A 900 3.12 -2.61 -40.05
N VAL A 901 4.38 -3.01 -40.20
CA VAL A 901 5.50 -2.48 -39.41
C VAL A 901 5.75 -1.03 -39.79
N VAL A 902 5.71 -0.12 -38.81
CA VAL A 902 5.97 1.32 -38.97
C VAL A 902 7.38 1.69 -38.50
N SER A 903 7.84 1.07 -37.41
CA SER A 903 9.15 1.35 -36.81
C SER A 903 9.68 0.13 -36.05
N LEU A 904 11.01 0.05 -35.91
CA LEU A 904 11.70 -1.01 -35.19
C LEU A 904 12.70 -0.38 -34.21
N TYR A 905 12.53 -0.65 -32.92
CA TYR A 905 13.32 -0.04 -31.84
C TYR A 905 14.08 -1.07 -31.00
N ALA A 906 15.40 -0.89 -30.91
CA ALA A 906 16.23 -1.51 -29.86
C ALA A 906 16.54 -0.48 -28.76
N GLU A 907 15.70 -0.46 -27.72
CA GLU A 907 15.74 0.47 -26.57
C GLU A 907 15.61 1.97 -26.90
N ARG A 908 16.64 2.58 -27.50
CA ARG A 908 16.66 3.97 -28.02
C ARG A 908 17.19 4.07 -29.46
N ASN A 909 17.62 2.95 -30.04
CA ASN A 909 18.22 2.89 -31.36
C ASN A 909 17.16 2.50 -32.40
N ASP A 910 16.95 3.35 -33.39
CA ASP A 910 16.16 3.05 -34.59
C ASP A 910 16.87 2.00 -35.46
N LEU A 911 16.11 1.05 -36.01
CA LEU A 911 16.56 -0.02 -36.89
C LEU A 911 15.82 0.01 -38.23
N LYS A 912 16.52 -0.25 -39.34
CA LYS A 912 15.94 -0.52 -40.67
C LYS A 912 15.49 -1.98 -40.80
N PHE A 913 16.16 -2.89 -40.09
CA PHE A 913 15.78 -4.30 -39.94
C PHE A 913 16.17 -4.85 -38.57
N ALA A 914 15.34 -5.75 -38.05
CA ALA A 914 15.54 -6.43 -36.77
C ALA A 914 15.89 -7.90 -36.99
N VAL A 915 16.96 -8.37 -36.34
CA VAL A 915 17.44 -9.76 -36.47
C VAL A 915 16.93 -10.63 -35.33
N PRO A 916 16.93 -11.97 -35.49
CA PRO A 916 16.79 -12.93 -34.40
C PRO A 916 17.71 -12.64 -33.21
N GLY A 917 17.11 -12.52 -32.02
CA GLY A 917 17.80 -12.22 -30.76
C GLY A 917 17.41 -10.86 -30.17
N GLY A 918 17.84 -10.63 -28.93
CA GLY A 918 17.54 -9.39 -28.21
C GLY A 918 16.05 -9.16 -27.95
N LEU A 919 15.73 -7.93 -27.54
CA LEU A 919 14.36 -7.45 -27.39
C LEU A 919 14.13 -6.20 -28.24
N ILE A 920 13.11 -6.30 -29.10
CA ILE A 920 12.74 -5.30 -30.10
C ILE A 920 11.32 -4.81 -29.80
N GLY A 921 11.13 -3.49 -29.84
CA GLY A 921 9.82 -2.85 -29.92
C GLY A 921 9.43 -2.66 -31.38
N VAL A 922 8.44 -3.41 -31.85
CA VAL A 922 7.86 -3.26 -33.19
C VAL A 922 6.70 -2.28 -33.08
N GLY A 923 6.86 -1.09 -33.67
CA GLY A 923 5.79 -0.12 -33.86
C GLY A 923 4.88 -0.57 -35.00
N THR A 924 3.58 -0.67 -34.74
CA THR A 924 2.60 -1.21 -35.70
C THR A 924 1.48 -0.19 -35.97
N ARG A 925 0.62 -0.46 -36.96
CA ARG A 925 -0.64 0.29 -37.17
C ARG A 925 -1.84 -0.29 -36.39
N ILE A 926 -1.59 -1.10 -35.35
CA ILE A 926 -2.65 -1.68 -34.51
C ILE A 926 -3.24 -0.61 -33.59
N ASP A 927 -4.54 -0.70 -33.32
CA ASP A 927 -5.23 0.15 -32.34
C ASP A 927 -4.53 0.08 -30.96
N PRO A 928 -4.10 1.23 -30.37
CA PRO A 928 -3.44 1.25 -29.07
C PRO A 928 -4.23 0.59 -27.93
N THR A 929 -5.56 0.52 -28.01
CA THR A 929 -6.41 -0.17 -27.02
C THR A 929 -6.21 -1.70 -27.02
N LEU A 930 -5.80 -2.30 -28.14
CA LEU A 930 -5.43 -3.71 -28.22
C LEU A 930 -4.04 -3.96 -27.63
N CYS A 931 -3.11 -3.01 -27.78
CA CYS A 931 -1.77 -3.11 -27.17
C CYS A 931 -1.73 -2.68 -25.69
N ARG A 932 -2.74 -1.97 -25.18
CA ARG A 932 -2.75 -1.45 -23.80
C ARG A 932 -2.65 -2.56 -22.75
N ALA A 933 -1.75 -2.36 -21.79
CA ALA A 933 -1.58 -3.17 -20.58
C ALA A 933 -1.28 -4.67 -20.83
N ASP A 934 -0.40 -4.98 -21.79
CA ASP A 934 0.12 -6.34 -22.05
C ASP A 934 -0.92 -7.37 -22.52
N ARG A 935 -2.00 -6.89 -23.17
CA ARG A 935 -3.06 -7.71 -23.77
C ARG A 935 -2.58 -8.70 -24.85
N LEU A 936 -1.47 -8.43 -25.52
CA LEU A 936 -0.88 -9.32 -26.54
C LEU A 936 0.24 -10.22 -25.98
N LEU A 937 0.39 -10.32 -24.65
CA LEU A 937 1.44 -11.15 -24.03
C LEU A 937 1.24 -12.63 -24.37
N GLY A 938 2.30 -13.25 -24.89
CA GLY A 938 2.32 -14.64 -25.35
C GLY A 938 1.91 -14.83 -26.81
N PHE A 939 1.36 -13.80 -27.48
CA PHE A 939 0.92 -13.92 -28.87
C PHE A 939 2.13 -14.01 -29.82
N VAL A 940 1.90 -14.62 -30.97
CA VAL A 940 2.92 -14.83 -32.01
C VAL A 940 2.70 -13.84 -33.15
N LEU A 941 3.78 -13.19 -33.60
CA LEU A 941 3.83 -12.22 -34.70
C LEU A 941 4.76 -12.74 -35.80
N GLY A 942 4.35 -12.60 -37.06
CA GLY A 942 5.17 -12.95 -38.22
C GLY A 942 4.56 -12.43 -39.52
N LEU A 943 5.16 -12.79 -40.66
CA LEU A 943 4.63 -12.41 -41.98
C LEU A 943 3.27 -13.08 -42.25
N ARG A 944 2.38 -12.33 -42.90
CA ARG A 944 1.03 -12.76 -43.30
C ARG A 944 1.01 -14.15 -43.95
N GLY A 945 0.22 -15.06 -43.38
CA GLY A 945 0.02 -16.43 -43.86
C GLY A 945 1.13 -17.42 -43.49
N LYS A 946 2.18 -17.02 -42.77
CA LYS A 946 3.34 -17.88 -42.44
C LYS A 946 3.38 -18.37 -41.00
N LEU A 947 2.50 -17.90 -40.10
CA LEU A 947 2.48 -18.36 -38.72
C LEU A 947 1.91 -19.79 -38.55
N PRO A 948 2.25 -20.49 -37.44
CA PRO A 948 1.71 -21.81 -37.14
C PRO A 948 0.21 -21.81 -36.80
N ALA A 949 -0.33 -23.01 -36.60
CA ALA A 949 -1.76 -23.23 -36.38
C ALA A 949 -2.21 -22.79 -34.97
N ILE A 950 -3.50 -22.42 -34.87
CA ILE A 950 -4.16 -22.11 -33.61
C ILE A 950 -4.78 -23.40 -33.08
N TYR A 951 -4.51 -23.75 -31.82
CA TYR A 951 -5.04 -24.95 -31.16
C TYR A 951 -6.04 -24.59 -30.06
N THR A 952 -7.11 -25.39 -29.96
CA THR A 952 -8.13 -25.31 -28.89
C THR A 952 -8.06 -26.51 -27.94
N GLU A 953 -7.68 -27.68 -28.45
CA GLU A 953 -7.38 -28.87 -27.64
C GLU A 953 -5.98 -29.38 -27.97
N LEU A 954 -5.23 -29.82 -26.95
CA LEU A 954 -3.90 -30.39 -27.09
C LEU A 954 -3.86 -31.81 -26.52
N GLU A 955 -3.20 -32.72 -27.24
CA GLU A 955 -2.77 -34.02 -26.73
C GLU A 955 -1.27 -33.97 -26.43
N VAL A 956 -0.93 -34.11 -25.15
CA VAL A 956 0.41 -33.84 -24.63
C VAL A 956 0.97 -35.08 -23.91
N ASN A 957 2.27 -35.35 -24.10
CA ASN A 957 3.01 -36.35 -23.33
C ASN A 957 3.63 -35.66 -22.11
N TYR A 958 3.27 -36.07 -20.89
CA TYR A 958 3.52 -35.31 -19.66
C TYR A 958 4.35 -36.08 -18.63
N PHE A 959 5.28 -35.34 -17.99
CA PHE A 959 6.19 -35.84 -16.96
C PHE A 959 6.03 -35.01 -15.68
N LEU A 960 5.57 -35.66 -14.60
CA LEU A 960 5.43 -35.04 -13.29
C LEU A 960 6.72 -35.15 -12.47
N LEU A 961 7.04 -34.09 -11.72
CA LEU A 961 8.14 -34.08 -10.77
C LEU A 961 7.87 -35.05 -9.62
N ARG A 962 8.91 -35.68 -9.08
CA ARG A 962 8.77 -36.65 -7.96
C ARG A 962 8.28 -36.01 -6.65
N ARG A 963 8.49 -34.70 -6.50
CA ARG A 963 8.22 -33.87 -5.32
C ARG A 963 7.84 -32.47 -5.76
N LEU A 964 7.05 -31.78 -4.95
CA LEU A 964 6.77 -30.36 -5.13
C LEU A 964 8.01 -29.53 -4.81
N LEU A 965 8.28 -28.55 -5.67
CA LEU A 965 9.23 -27.48 -5.43
C LEU A 965 8.52 -26.33 -4.70
N GLY A 966 9.27 -25.37 -4.16
CA GLY A 966 8.72 -24.24 -3.39
C GLY A 966 8.23 -24.59 -1.97
N VAL A 967 7.53 -25.72 -1.76
CA VAL A 967 6.79 -26.03 -0.52
C VAL A 967 7.54 -26.99 0.41
N LYS A 968 7.63 -26.64 1.70
CA LYS A 968 8.06 -27.52 2.81
C LYS A 968 6.83 -27.91 3.63
N SER A 969 6.59 -29.21 3.85
CA SER A 969 5.59 -29.67 4.81
C SER A 969 6.04 -29.39 6.25
N ALA A 970 5.12 -29.47 7.22
CA ALA A 970 5.40 -29.34 8.65
C ALA A 970 6.52 -30.29 9.14
N ASP A 971 6.60 -31.50 8.57
CA ASP A 971 7.68 -32.48 8.82
C ASP A 971 9.07 -32.08 8.27
N GLY A 972 9.22 -30.89 7.69
CA GLY A 972 10.40 -30.45 6.94
C GLY A 972 10.62 -31.17 5.59
N LYS A 973 9.80 -32.19 5.29
CA LYS A 973 9.85 -32.97 4.05
C LYS A 973 9.11 -32.25 2.93
N GLN A 974 9.62 -32.34 1.71
CA GLN A 974 8.92 -31.89 0.51
C GLN A 974 7.72 -32.82 0.23
N ALA A 975 6.56 -32.22 -0.07
CA ALA A 975 5.36 -32.97 -0.44
C ALA A 975 5.51 -33.68 -1.80
N LYS A 976 4.76 -34.77 -2.01
CA LYS A 976 4.77 -35.56 -3.25
C LYS A 976 3.74 -35.03 -4.24
N VAL A 977 4.08 -34.98 -5.53
CA VAL A 977 3.14 -34.61 -6.59
C VAL A 977 2.12 -35.74 -6.81
N ALA A 978 0.83 -35.43 -6.71
CA ALA A 978 -0.26 -36.32 -7.09
C ALA A 978 -0.44 -36.38 -8.62
N LYS A 979 -0.98 -37.49 -9.15
CA LYS A 979 -1.32 -37.60 -10.59
C LYS A 979 -2.37 -36.56 -11.01
N LEU A 980 -2.54 -36.36 -12.31
CA LEU A 980 -3.60 -35.52 -12.87
C LEU A 980 -4.96 -36.23 -12.73
N SER A 981 -6.01 -35.49 -12.39
CA SER A 981 -7.40 -35.99 -12.39
C SER A 981 -8.17 -35.49 -13.61
N LYS A 982 -9.27 -36.16 -13.96
CA LYS A 982 -10.21 -35.67 -14.98
C LYS A 982 -10.98 -34.46 -14.44
N ASN A 983 -11.38 -33.57 -15.33
CA ASN A 983 -12.02 -32.28 -15.07
C ASN A 983 -11.19 -31.26 -14.27
N GLU A 984 -9.95 -31.60 -13.88
CA GLU A 984 -9.03 -30.69 -13.21
C GLU A 984 -8.69 -29.48 -14.08
N VAL A 985 -8.57 -28.29 -13.46
CA VAL A 985 -8.10 -27.06 -14.12
C VAL A 985 -6.63 -26.82 -13.77
N LEU A 986 -5.78 -26.88 -14.79
CA LEU A 986 -4.34 -26.62 -14.69
C LEU A 986 -4.01 -25.28 -15.37
N MET A 987 -2.91 -24.65 -14.95
CA MET A 987 -2.30 -23.55 -15.70
C MET A 987 -1.20 -24.13 -16.59
N VAL A 988 -1.26 -23.81 -17.88
CA VAL A 988 -0.49 -24.43 -18.95
C VAL A 988 0.25 -23.31 -19.66
N ASN A 989 1.58 -23.31 -19.53
CA ASN A 989 2.44 -22.30 -20.14
C ASN A 989 3.12 -22.91 -21.38
N ILE A 990 2.78 -22.39 -22.55
CA ILE A 990 3.18 -22.82 -23.89
C ILE A 990 4.02 -21.70 -24.49
N GLY A 991 5.34 -21.88 -24.56
CA GLY A 991 6.26 -20.78 -24.82
C GLY A 991 6.02 -19.62 -23.84
N SER A 992 5.67 -18.43 -24.35
CA SER A 992 5.28 -17.28 -23.51
C SER A 992 3.77 -17.14 -23.25
N THR A 993 2.90 -17.94 -23.90
CA THR A 993 1.45 -17.95 -23.62
C THR A 993 1.14 -18.71 -22.34
N ALA A 994 0.51 -18.04 -21.38
CA ALA A 994 -0.07 -18.67 -20.20
C ALA A 994 -1.60 -18.81 -20.36
N THR A 995 -2.11 -20.04 -20.40
CA THR A 995 -3.54 -20.31 -20.56
C THR A 995 -4.05 -21.28 -19.49
N GLY A 996 -5.35 -21.26 -19.20
CA GLY A 996 -5.99 -22.29 -18.39
C GLY A 996 -6.30 -23.51 -19.25
N ALA A 997 -6.21 -24.71 -18.71
CA ALA A 997 -6.62 -25.91 -19.42
C ALA A 997 -7.39 -26.88 -18.53
N LYS A 998 -8.50 -27.42 -19.03
CA LYS A 998 -9.28 -28.47 -18.38
C LYS A 998 -8.82 -29.84 -18.87
N VAL A 999 -8.52 -30.74 -17.94
CA VAL A 999 -8.06 -32.11 -18.24
C VAL A 999 -9.25 -32.99 -18.60
N VAL A 1000 -9.44 -33.31 -19.87
CA VAL A 1000 -10.56 -34.16 -20.34
C VAL A 1000 -10.20 -35.65 -20.25
N GLY A 1001 -8.97 -36.00 -20.63
CA GLY A 1001 -8.48 -37.38 -20.64
C GLY A 1001 -7.11 -37.50 -19.98
N VAL A 1002 -6.92 -38.55 -19.17
CA VAL A 1002 -5.63 -38.92 -18.56
C VAL A 1002 -5.35 -40.39 -18.88
N LYS A 1003 -4.18 -40.63 -19.48
CA LYS A 1003 -3.51 -41.94 -19.60
C LYS A 1003 -2.28 -41.93 -18.68
N ALA A 1004 -1.45 -42.97 -18.70
CA ALA A 1004 -0.27 -43.05 -17.83
C ALA A 1004 0.72 -41.88 -18.05
N ASP A 1005 1.07 -41.65 -19.33
CA ASP A 1005 2.10 -40.68 -19.74
C ASP A 1005 1.54 -39.61 -20.70
N ALA A 1006 0.25 -39.67 -21.04
CA ALA A 1006 -0.39 -38.75 -21.99
C ALA A 1006 -1.70 -38.16 -21.43
N ALA A 1007 -1.94 -36.87 -21.68
CA ALA A 1007 -3.15 -36.16 -21.27
C ALA A 1007 -3.77 -35.41 -22.46
N LYS A 1008 -5.10 -35.35 -22.50
CA LYS A 1008 -5.85 -34.45 -23.40
C LYS A 1008 -6.37 -33.26 -22.62
N LEU A 1009 -5.95 -32.08 -23.06
CA LEU A 1009 -6.18 -30.79 -22.43
C LEU A 1009 -7.04 -29.91 -23.35
N VAL A 1010 -8.10 -29.31 -22.83
CA VAL A 1010 -8.90 -28.30 -23.56
C VAL A 1010 -8.55 -26.94 -23.00
N LEU A 1011 -8.09 -26.03 -23.85
CA LEU A 1011 -7.61 -24.70 -23.46
C LEU A 1011 -8.79 -23.75 -23.26
N THR A 1012 -8.75 -22.89 -22.24
CA THR A 1012 -9.80 -21.87 -22.01
C THR A 1012 -9.70 -20.75 -23.04
N ASN A 1013 -8.48 -20.31 -23.31
CA ASN A 1013 -8.12 -19.45 -24.44
C ASN A 1013 -7.26 -20.25 -25.44
N PRO A 1014 -7.53 -20.14 -26.75
CA PRO A 1014 -6.75 -20.82 -27.78
C PRO A 1014 -5.31 -20.29 -27.85
N ALA A 1015 -4.37 -21.14 -28.27
CA ALA A 1015 -2.95 -20.81 -28.35
C ALA A 1015 -2.39 -21.05 -29.76
N CYS A 1016 -1.47 -20.20 -30.19
CA CYS A 1016 -0.67 -20.42 -31.41
C CYS A 1016 0.60 -21.17 -31.00
N THR A 1017 0.87 -22.35 -31.58
CA THR A 1017 1.92 -23.26 -31.09
C THR A 1017 2.30 -24.32 -32.14
N GLU A 1018 3.50 -24.89 -32.05
CA GLU A 1018 4.02 -25.93 -32.95
C GLU A 1018 4.08 -27.32 -32.27
N ILE A 1019 3.96 -28.38 -33.08
CA ILE A 1019 4.02 -29.76 -32.57
C ILE A 1019 5.45 -30.07 -32.10
N GLY A 1020 5.58 -30.63 -30.90
CA GLY A 1020 6.86 -30.87 -30.24
C GLY A 1020 7.33 -29.73 -29.32
N GLU A 1021 6.63 -28.58 -29.28
CA GLU A 1021 6.93 -27.54 -28.30
C GLU A 1021 6.76 -28.02 -26.86
N LYS A 1022 7.54 -27.39 -25.97
CA LYS A 1022 7.53 -27.67 -24.54
C LYS A 1022 6.50 -26.83 -23.79
N ILE A 1023 5.87 -27.50 -22.84
CA ILE A 1023 4.86 -26.96 -21.94
C ILE A 1023 5.34 -27.10 -20.50
N ALA A 1024 5.20 -26.06 -19.70
CA ALA A 1024 5.28 -26.14 -18.24
C ALA A 1024 3.87 -26.27 -17.65
N ILE A 1025 3.66 -27.28 -16.79
CA ILE A 1025 2.36 -27.56 -16.17
C ILE A 1025 2.39 -27.13 -14.70
N SER A 1026 1.47 -26.24 -14.34
CA SER A 1026 1.28 -25.76 -12.97
C SER A 1026 -0.10 -26.10 -12.42
N ARG A 1027 -0.13 -26.48 -11.13
CA ARG A 1027 -1.36 -26.81 -10.37
C ARG A 1027 -1.59 -25.76 -9.28
N ARG A 1028 -2.85 -25.48 -8.98
CA ARG A 1028 -3.22 -24.60 -7.86
C ARG A 1028 -3.11 -25.36 -6.54
N ILE A 1029 -2.21 -24.93 -5.65
CA ILE A 1029 -1.94 -25.50 -4.34
C ILE A 1029 -1.80 -24.34 -3.36
N GLU A 1030 -2.46 -24.40 -2.19
CA GLU A 1030 -2.43 -23.31 -1.20
C GLU A 1030 -2.81 -21.94 -1.83
N LYS A 1031 -3.81 -21.96 -2.73
CA LYS A 1031 -4.28 -20.84 -3.59
C LYS A 1031 -3.30 -20.36 -4.69
N HIS A 1032 -2.02 -20.72 -4.61
CA HIS A 1032 -0.96 -20.33 -5.56
C HIS A 1032 -0.75 -21.34 -6.68
N TRP A 1033 -0.23 -20.90 -7.84
CA TRP A 1033 0.19 -21.82 -8.89
C TRP A 1033 1.60 -22.33 -8.61
N ARG A 1034 1.77 -23.66 -8.53
CA ARG A 1034 3.06 -24.34 -8.32
C ARG A 1034 3.41 -25.21 -9.51
N LEU A 1035 4.67 -25.22 -9.92
CA LEU A 1035 5.17 -26.05 -11.02
C LEU A 1035 5.15 -27.54 -10.60
N ILE A 1036 4.37 -28.37 -11.31
CA ILE A 1036 4.24 -29.82 -11.01
C ILE A 1036 4.93 -30.73 -12.02
N GLY A 1037 5.24 -30.22 -13.21
CA GLY A 1037 5.81 -31.02 -14.29
C GLY A 1037 5.92 -30.26 -15.60
N TRP A 1038 6.26 -30.99 -16.65
CA TRP A 1038 6.36 -30.49 -18.01
C TRP A 1038 5.74 -31.48 -19.00
N ALA A 1039 5.49 -31.04 -20.22
CA ALA A 1039 5.00 -31.88 -21.29
C ALA A 1039 5.55 -31.45 -22.66
N ASN A 1040 5.43 -32.33 -23.65
CA ASN A 1040 5.61 -32.01 -25.07
C ASN A 1040 4.24 -32.12 -25.77
N ILE A 1041 3.95 -31.22 -26.71
CA ILE A 1041 2.81 -31.35 -27.62
C ILE A 1041 3.05 -32.51 -28.60
N VAL A 1042 2.07 -33.40 -28.75
CA VAL A 1042 2.13 -34.54 -29.70
C VAL A 1042 1.14 -34.35 -30.85
N ALA A 1043 -0.08 -33.90 -30.53
CA ALA A 1043 -1.13 -33.58 -31.49
C ALA A 1043 -2.11 -32.57 -30.85
N GLY A 1044 -3.14 -32.17 -31.59
CA GLY A 1044 -4.20 -31.33 -31.07
C GLY A 1044 -5.28 -31.05 -32.10
N ASN A 1045 -6.41 -30.50 -31.66
CA ASN A 1045 -7.44 -30.00 -32.58
C ASN A 1045 -7.15 -28.55 -32.93
N THR A 1046 -6.86 -28.33 -34.20
CA THR A 1046 -6.62 -27.01 -34.79
C THR A 1046 -7.92 -26.27 -35.09
N LEU A 1047 -7.85 -24.94 -35.08
CA LEU A 1047 -8.91 -24.03 -35.46
C LEU A 1047 -8.39 -23.18 -36.63
N GLU A 1048 -9.05 -23.27 -37.78
CA GLU A 1048 -8.72 -22.41 -38.93
C GLU A 1048 -9.15 -20.97 -38.63
N PRO A 1049 -8.24 -19.98 -38.77
CA PRO A 1049 -8.58 -18.59 -38.54
C PRO A 1049 -9.63 -18.12 -39.55
N VAL A 1050 -10.62 -17.38 -39.08
CA VAL A 1050 -11.59 -16.71 -39.97
C VAL A 1050 -10.83 -15.59 -40.70
N GLN A 1051 -10.84 -15.64 -42.03
CA GLN A 1051 -10.27 -14.63 -42.91
C GLN A 1051 -11.40 -13.75 -43.45
N ASP A 1052 -11.25 -12.43 -43.30
CA ASP A 1052 -12.06 -11.40 -43.96
C ASP A 1052 -11.35 -10.94 -45.26
#